data_AF-A0A8J3RJW3-F1
#
_entry.id   AF-A0A8J3RJW3-F1
#
_cell.length_a   1.000
_cell.length_b   1.000
_cell.length_c   1.000
_cell.angle_alpha   90.00
_cell.angle_beta   90.00
_cell.angle_gamma   90.00
#
_symmetry.space_group_name_H-M   'P 1'
#
loop_
_entity.id
_entity.type
_entity.pdbx_description
1 polymer ?
#
loop_
_entity_poly.entity_id
_entity_poly.type
_entity_poly.pdbx_seq_one_letter_code
_entity_poly.pdbx_strand_id
1 'polypeptide(L)'
;MLVSIFLADNAFERLVKIRLLAEFRPIDEPLPYKGESCYMDGFEITSMRIGRSSRPFTFALNRPQPDGTVAPAGPVLGVAPMAVKVSGALLLVSSAAVKAASPPGPDGRHGLPDRPEHLRVPIIDAELDAFFTVAPDGTPLLNLPLRAVPGAELLGDVPTFLGDLTSLTVPFPVRDAFAELLGPQGGRVLNAGVVALTEGRGVEIRLELEPIAQGDAAAENGRLRDWAAFFAGGQPALLAGHDWAIDLPAGPLADKGARELDEQFGKPGVAAHFTSSGDAGGAFSPGRPGFDFRKHGFFPGGCAGLDIRATVESSTTLSVPAPDTLRTSVELDVDLDDWDSFKCMLISLVNPLAGIITTFDQELPWFAFPLVGALLPLVPIAFGLGGDDVLTREAIKEAQSAAADKDGTVVVRTGLNSFRVDVTKKVTTPLTRDWLVVEDVAGAGDRLVLRGRFTAPDLRTLPRLRGTLSDPFGFWTERDRCSTAGEWETFATLTLGLEDETGRPVHRPALPIRYGIDVQPVDGKYAVVGQTTWRIVDDAQRVYTGPATLVRWTGSPPGVFEIQVINPPEPFRSAPYPFRMRLFTSTGVREFEIPAPPPVPRPPETEEERIAEAAKRISDCYTFSTLLTRVKALQVFWLPTPQPVIRTAQHWLVAIRGLDGEDRVNVWDAHTRELLAETRPYAGGLTEVSLVLPAGQAVRALQLTLNEEPPIPMETYARRVAALRGRDGAAQHTVLIRQTPLHTVAEIALGRAAETVVPQRDRERLSLFTRGPDGFGRIDLDPLDPGRHPVGTRVEPDAAPGGQLPGAGMRVTRASHEGRAVTEIVETGLAGRERLVGRYRARPWYDRGGVAGGFFAQLDEAGTTVTLYVRGATRTVMPDIGARRP
;
A
#
# COMPACT_ATOMS: atom_id res chain seq x y z
N MET A 1 30.90 8.41 -20.29
CA MET A 1 29.73 7.68 -20.86
C MET A 1 28.61 8.68 -21.15
N LEU A 2 27.92 8.62 -22.29
CA LEU A 2 26.79 9.52 -22.61
C LEU A 2 25.48 8.74 -22.58
N VAL A 3 24.49 9.23 -21.83
CA VAL A 3 23.13 8.69 -21.78
C VAL A 3 22.17 9.76 -22.27
N SER A 4 21.27 9.41 -23.18
CA SER A 4 20.25 10.33 -23.68
C SER A 4 18.85 9.80 -23.35
N ILE A 5 17.99 10.66 -22.84
CA ILE A 5 16.61 10.36 -22.50
C ILE A 5 15.73 11.20 -23.42
N PHE A 6 14.97 10.55 -24.26
CA PHE A 6 14.02 11.18 -25.16
C PHE A 6 12.63 11.12 -24.54
N LEU A 7 11.90 12.22 -24.63
CA LEU A 7 10.52 12.35 -24.20
C LEU A 7 9.71 12.95 -25.34
N ALA A 8 8.56 12.39 -25.66
CA ALA A 8 7.58 13.06 -26.51
C ALA A 8 7.10 14.36 -25.86
N ASP A 9 6.68 15.34 -26.66
CA ASP A 9 6.26 16.66 -26.15
C ASP A 9 5.19 16.54 -25.06
N ASN A 10 4.17 15.71 -25.29
CA ASN A 10 3.11 15.42 -24.32
C ASN A 10 3.65 14.83 -23.01
N ALA A 11 4.63 13.94 -23.07
CA ALA A 11 5.23 13.31 -21.89
C ALA A 11 6.03 14.33 -21.07
N PHE A 12 6.84 15.15 -21.75
CA PHE A 12 7.60 16.22 -21.09
C PHE A 12 6.67 17.31 -20.52
N GLU A 13 5.66 17.73 -21.26
CA GLU A 13 4.64 18.69 -20.78
C GLU A 13 3.94 18.18 -19.52
N ARG A 14 3.53 16.91 -19.50
CA ARG A 14 2.92 16.28 -18.31
C ARG A 14 3.88 16.22 -17.14
N LEU A 15 5.16 15.90 -17.38
CA LEU A 15 6.20 15.91 -16.34
C LEU A 15 6.35 17.31 -15.74
N VAL A 16 6.49 18.36 -16.57
CA VAL A 16 6.62 19.74 -16.09
C VAL A 16 5.35 20.20 -15.38
N LYS A 17 4.16 19.89 -15.92
CA LYS A 17 2.85 20.19 -15.31
C LYS A 17 2.74 19.59 -13.92
N ILE A 18 3.09 18.32 -13.77
CA ILE A 18 3.18 17.62 -12.47
C ILE A 18 4.12 18.34 -11.50
N ARG A 19 5.31 18.74 -11.97
CA ARG A 19 6.29 19.43 -11.12
C ARG A 19 5.79 20.82 -10.69
N LEU A 20 5.23 21.60 -11.59
CA LEU A 20 4.64 22.90 -11.26
C LEU A 20 3.50 22.77 -10.24
N LEU A 21 2.60 21.80 -10.42
CA LEU A 21 1.51 21.54 -9.48
C LEU A 21 2.02 21.04 -8.13
N ALA A 22 3.02 20.15 -8.10
CA ALA A 22 3.59 19.61 -6.86
C ALA A 22 4.29 20.68 -6.01
N GLU A 23 4.78 21.74 -6.65
CA GLU A 23 5.55 22.81 -6.02
C GLU A 23 4.69 24.02 -5.65
N PHE A 24 3.45 24.07 -6.15
CA PHE A 24 2.48 25.09 -5.80
C PHE A 24 2.24 25.13 -4.28
N ARG A 25 2.51 26.29 -3.67
CA ARG A 25 2.24 26.56 -2.25
C ARG A 25 1.13 27.62 -2.13
N PRO A 26 0.13 27.41 -1.26
CA PRO A 26 -0.88 28.42 -0.99
C PRO A 26 -0.26 29.60 -0.20
N ILE A 27 -0.86 30.78 -0.34
CA ILE A 27 -0.55 31.95 0.50
C ILE A 27 -1.44 31.87 1.75
N ASP A 28 -0.84 32.07 2.93
CA ASP A 28 -1.52 31.99 4.21
C ASP A 28 -2.25 33.27 4.62
N GLU A 29 -1.91 34.39 3.98
CA GLU A 29 -2.61 35.67 4.10
C GLU A 29 -3.54 35.95 2.90
N PRO A 30 -4.76 36.45 3.15
CA PRO A 30 -5.65 36.82 2.07
C PRO A 30 -5.20 38.13 1.41
N LEU A 31 -5.32 38.18 0.09
CA LEU A 31 -4.92 39.30 -0.74
C LEU A 31 -6.16 40.08 -1.22
N PRO A 32 -6.09 41.42 -1.34
CA PRO A 32 -7.16 42.18 -1.96
C PRO A 32 -7.17 41.93 -3.48
N TYR A 33 -8.29 41.44 -4.01
CA TYR A 33 -8.47 41.26 -5.46
C TYR A 33 -9.90 41.61 -5.88
N LYS A 34 -10.04 42.54 -6.84
CA LYS A 34 -11.34 43.03 -7.34
C LYS A 34 -12.32 43.46 -6.24
N GLY A 35 -11.81 44.05 -5.16
CA GLY A 35 -12.62 44.51 -4.01
C GLY A 35 -12.99 43.41 -3.02
N GLU A 36 -12.55 42.17 -3.23
CA GLU A 36 -12.72 41.06 -2.30
C GLU A 36 -11.41 40.74 -1.59
N SER A 37 -11.51 40.18 -0.36
CA SER A 37 -10.37 39.56 0.33
C SER A 37 -10.32 38.09 -0.10
N CYS A 38 -9.26 37.67 -0.77
CA CYS A 38 -9.17 36.38 -1.44
C CYS A 38 -7.96 35.56 -1.00
N TYR A 39 -8.14 34.25 -0.85
CA TYR A 39 -7.04 33.30 -0.75
C TYR A 39 -6.71 32.70 -2.11
N MET A 40 -5.45 32.35 -2.31
CA MET A 40 -5.04 31.55 -3.45
C MET A 40 -5.34 30.07 -3.18
N ASP A 41 -6.29 29.51 -3.92
CA ASP A 41 -6.86 28.18 -3.70
C ASP A 41 -6.29 27.10 -4.64
N GLY A 42 -5.64 27.50 -5.72
CA GLY A 42 -5.06 26.54 -6.65
C GLY A 42 -4.43 27.19 -7.87
N PHE A 43 -3.78 26.33 -8.66
CA PHE A 43 -3.27 26.66 -9.97
C PHE A 43 -3.79 25.66 -10.97
N GLU A 44 -4.36 26.16 -12.07
CA GLU A 44 -4.86 25.36 -13.17
C GLU A 44 -3.99 25.58 -14.39
N ILE A 45 -3.49 24.50 -14.99
CA ILE A 45 -2.72 24.54 -16.23
C ILE A 45 -3.62 24.07 -17.38
N THR A 46 -3.97 24.99 -18.26
CA THR A 46 -4.86 24.71 -19.41
C THR A 46 -4.08 24.27 -20.64
N SER A 47 -2.88 24.83 -20.85
CA SER A 47 -1.99 24.40 -21.92
C SER A 47 -0.52 24.64 -21.56
N MET A 48 0.34 23.84 -22.19
CA MET A 48 1.78 23.97 -22.13
C MET A 48 2.33 23.84 -23.55
N ARG A 49 3.41 24.56 -23.85
CA ARG A 49 4.07 24.47 -25.16
C ARG A 49 5.58 24.54 -24.97
N ILE A 50 6.29 23.66 -25.65
CA ILE A 50 7.75 23.63 -25.65
C ILE A 50 8.27 24.45 -26.83
N GLY A 51 9.34 25.20 -26.61
CA GLY A 51 9.99 26.00 -27.64
C GLY A 51 11.44 26.32 -27.29
N ARG A 52 12.01 27.26 -28.04
CA ARG A 52 13.35 27.79 -27.75
C ARG A 52 13.24 29.08 -26.96
N SER A 53 14.10 29.20 -25.97
CA SER A 53 14.24 30.42 -25.21
C SER A 53 14.94 31.51 -26.01
N SER A 54 14.53 32.76 -25.78
CA SER A 54 15.11 33.94 -26.42
C SER A 54 16.36 34.50 -25.72
N ARG A 55 16.69 34.07 -24.49
CA ARG A 55 17.91 34.53 -23.79
C ARG A 55 18.99 33.46 -23.85
N PRO A 56 20.26 33.85 -24.04
CA PRO A 56 21.36 32.91 -23.94
C PRO A 56 21.54 32.44 -22.50
N PHE A 57 21.84 31.15 -22.35
CA PHE A 57 22.34 30.47 -21.17
C PHE A 57 23.80 30.07 -21.43
N THR A 58 24.60 30.09 -20.38
CA THR A 58 26.01 29.69 -20.47
C THR A 58 26.17 28.29 -19.92
N PHE A 59 26.48 27.33 -20.79
CA PHE A 59 26.82 25.97 -20.41
C PHE A 59 28.33 25.85 -20.24
N ALA A 60 28.78 25.33 -19.09
CA ALA A 60 30.19 25.05 -18.83
C ALA A 60 30.40 23.55 -18.66
N LEU A 61 31.49 23.01 -19.24
CA LEU A 61 31.86 21.63 -18.98
C LEU A 61 32.36 21.50 -17.54
N ASN A 62 31.72 20.63 -16.78
CA ASN A 62 32.21 20.26 -15.46
C ASN A 62 33.26 19.15 -15.55
N ARG A 63 34.10 19.11 -14.50
CA ARG A 63 35.10 18.07 -14.27
C ARG A 63 35.04 17.58 -12.82
N PRO A 64 35.51 16.34 -12.59
CA PRO A 64 35.77 15.85 -11.25
C PRO A 64 36.95 16.64 -10.66
N GLN A 65 36.79 17.06 -9.42
CA GLN A 65 37.80 17.76 -8.64
C GLN A 65 38.58 16.79 -7.75
N PRO A 66 39.80 17.15 -7.32
CA PRO A 66 40.60 16.30 -6.43
C PRO A 66 39.93 15.94 -5.10
N ASP A 67 39.02 16.79 -4.62
CA ASP A 67 38.23 16.57 -3.39
C ASP A 67 37.00 15.66 -3.62
N GLY A 68 36.82 15.16 -4.84
CA GLY A 68 35.70 14.31 -5.22
C GLY A 68 34.43 15.07 -5.60
N THR A 69 34.43 16.41 -5.65
CA THR A 69 33.30 17.19 -6.14
C THR A 69 33.27 17.32 -7.67
N VAL A 70 32.15 17.75 -8.22
CA VAL A 70 31.99 18.12 -9.63
C VAL A 70 31.86 19.65 -9.72
N ALA A 71 32.69 20.29 -10.53
CA ALA A 71 32.64 21.74 -10.71
C ALA A 71 32.98 22.16 -12.15
N PRO A 72 32.48 23.33 -12.61
CA PRO A 72 32.84 23.88 -13.91
C PRO A 72 34.36 24.02 -14.07
N ALA A 73 34.90 23.48 -15.14
CA ALA A 73 36.33 23.59 -15.46
C ALA A 73 36.52 23.50 -16.97
N GLY A 74 36.66 24.66 -17.62
CA GLY A 74 36.87 24.71 -19.06
C GLY A 74 36.25 25.92 -19.78
N PRO A 75 36.24 25.89 -21.12
CA PRO A 75 35.53 26.86 -21.94
C PRO A 75 34.01 26.72 -21.77
N VAL A 76 33.31 27.81 -22.05
CA VAL A 76 31.86 27.90 -21.95
C VAL A 76 31.20 27.99 -23.32
N LEU A 77 30.00 27.45 -23.45
CA LEU A 77 29.14 27.55 -24.61
C LEU A 77 27.96 28.48 -24.32
N GLY A 78 27.74 29.47 -25.19
CA GLY A 78 26.48 30.20 -25.22
C GLY A 78 25.43 29.37 -25.95
N VAL A 79 24.36 28.98 -25.26
CA VAL A 79 23.28 28.14 -25.80
C VAL A 79 21.93 28.78 -25.49
N ALA A 80 20.95 28.64 -26.36
CA ALA A 80 19.59 29.01 -26.00
C ALA A 80 18.97 27.86 -25.20
N PRO A 81 18.56 28.05 -23.94
CA PRO A 81 17.89 26.99 -23.20
C PRO A 81 16.55 26.67 -23.86
N MET A 82 15.97 25.55 -23.49
CA MET A 82 14.60 25.24 -23.87
C MET A 82 13.67 26.21 -23.12
N ALA A 83 12.58 26.64 -23.76
CA ALA A 83 11.53 27.40 -23.11
C ALA A 83 10.27 26.54 -23.01
N VAL A 84 9.58 26.64 -21.87
CA VAL A 84 8.27 26.06 -21.65
C VAL A 84 7.30 27.20 -21.40
N LYS A 85 6.33 27.38 -22.29
CA LYS A 85 5.26 28.36 -22.13
C LYS A 85 4.07 27.69 -21.48
N VAL A 86 3.58 28.30 -20.40
CA VAL A 86 2.48 27.78 -19.60
C VAL A 86 1.35 28.78 -19.63
N SER A 87 0.16 28.29 -20.01
CA SER A 87 -1.08 29.06 -19.90
C SER A 87 -2.04 28.36 -18.96
N GLY A 88 -2.82 29.15 -18.22
CA GLY A 88 -3.59 28.65 -17.11
C GLY A 88 -4.31 29.76 -16.35
N ALA A 89 -4.63 29.49 -15.10
CA ALA A 89 -5.17 30.48 -14.19
C ALA A 89 -4.76 30.18 -12.74
N LEU A 90 -4.47 31.23 -11.97
CA LEU A 90 -4.51 31.14 -10.52
C LEU A 90 -5.98 31.18 -10.09
N LEU A 91 -6.36 30.22 -9.27
CA LEU A 91 -7.71 30.06 -8.76
C LEU A 91 -7.77 30.75 -7.40
N LEU A 92 -8.56 31.81 -7.30
CA LEU A 92 -8.79 32.51 -6.04
C LEU A 92 -10.17 32.16 -5.48
N VAL A 93 -10.27 32.16 -4.15
CA VAL A 93 -11.53 32.01 -3.41
C VAL A 93 -11.64 33.16 -2.41
N SER A 94 -12.82 33.73 -2.25
CA SER A 94 -13.01 34.79 -1.27
C SER A 94 -12.96 34.24 0.16
N SER A 95 -12.44 35.03 1.10
CA SER A 95 -12.47 34.73 2.54
C SER A 95 -13.90 34.44 3.02
N ALA A 96 -14.89 35.11 2.44
CA ALA A 96 -16.30 34.88 2.71
C ALA A 96 -16.76 33.50 2.23
N ALA A 97 -16.36 33.06 1.02
CA ALA A 97 -16.69 31.73 0.50
C ALA A 97 -16.02 30.61 1.33
N VAL A 98 -14.77 30.79 1.74
CA VAL A 98 -14.07 29.85 2.64
C VAL A 98 -14.83 29.70 3.96
N LYS A 99 -15.26 30.81 4.55
CA LYS A 99 -16.04 30.80 5.80
C LYS A 99 -17.45 30.23 5.61
N ALA A 100 -18.11 30.49 4.48
CA ALA A 100 -19.44 29.96 4.20
C ALA A 100 -19.43 28.43 4.02
N ALA A 101 -18.34 27.87 3.49
CA ALA A 101 -18.15 26.44 3.31
C ALA A 101 -17.69 25.70 4.59
N SER A 102 -17.36 26.44 5.66
CA SER A 102 -16.74 25.87 6.85
C SER A 102 -17.67 25.08 7.78
N PRO A 103 -18.99 25.35 7.90
CA PRO A 103 -19.88 24.51 8.68
C PRO A 103 -20.10 23.13 8.02
N PRO A 104 -20.23 22.04 8.81
CA PRO A 104 -20.57 20.73 8.26
C PRO A 104 -22.04 20.69 7.84
N GLY A 105 -22.32 20.05 6.71
CA GLY A 105 -23.68 19.76 6.26
C GLY A 105 -24.37 18.68 7.10
N PRO A 106 -25.63 18.34 6.78
CA PRO A 106 -26.39 17.30 7.50
C PRO A 106 -25.75 15.90 7.45
N ASP A 107 -24.89 15.65 6.46
CA ASP A 107 -24.12 14.42 6.27
C ASP A 107 -22.75 14.46 6.99
N GLY A 108 -22.49 15.50 7.79
CA GLY A 108 -21.22 15.74 8.47
C GLY A 108 -20.11 16.25 7.53
N ARG A 109 -20.38 16.42 6.24
CA ARG A 109 -19.36 16.84 5.28
C ARG A 109 -19.27 18.36 5.21
N HIS A 110 -18.06 18.86 5.24
CA HIS A 110 -17.80 20.27 4.98
C HIS A 110 -17.95 20.57 3.48
N GLY A 111 -18.47 21.75 3.18
CA GLY A 111 -18.56 22.25 1.82
C GLY A 111 -17.18 22.54 1.23
N LEU A 112 -17.11 22.63 -0.09
CA LEU A 112 -15.95 23.18 -0.78
C LEU A 112 -16.26 24.64 -1.14
N PRO A 113 -15.33 25.60 -0.93
CA PRO A 113 -15.57 26.99 -1.30
C PRO A 113 -15.76 27.11 -2.82
N ASP A 114 -16.73 27.91 -3.25
CA ASP A 114 -16.94 28.17 -4.67
C ASP A 114 -15.76 28.95 -5.27
N ARG A 115 -15.38 28.61 -6.51
CA ARG A 115 -14.33 29.26 -7.29
C ARG A 115 -14.99 30.05 -8.42
N PRO A 116 -15.46 31.28 -8.18
CA PRO A 116 -16.20 32.01 -9.19
C PRO A 116 -15.25 32.48 -10.32
N GLU A 117 -15.72 32.42 -11.56
CA GLU A 117 -14.93 32.75 -12.76
C GLU A 117 -14.33 34.17 -12.71
N HIS A 118 -15.04 35.14 -12.11
CA HIS A 118 -14.55 36.52 -12.04
C HIS A 118 -13.32 36.69 -11.12
N LEU A 119 -13.05 35.73 -10.22
CA LEU A 119 -11.86 35.75 -9.35
C LEU A 119 -10.67 34.98 -9.92
N ARG A 120 -10.80 34.38 -11.11
CA ARG A 120 -9.64 33.76 -11.79
C ARG A 120 -8.68 34.80 -12.31
N VAL A 121 -7.39 34.57 -12.04
CA VAL A 121 -6.30 35.40 -12.59
C VAL A 121 -5.69 34.64 -13.77
N PRO A 122 -5.93 35.07 -15.01
CA PRO A 122 -5.39 34.37 -16.17
C PRO A 122 -3.87 34.49 -16.19
N ILE A 123 -3.20 33.38 -16.44
CA ILE A 123 -1.78 33.31 -16.76
C ILE A 123 -1.70 32.97 -18.24
N ILE A 124 -1.17 33.88 -19.06
CA ILE A 124 -1.09 33.71 -20.51
C ILE A 124 0.38 33.62 -20.90
N ASP A 125 0.77 32.46 -21.44
CA ASP A 125 2.10 32.19 -21.98
C ASP A 125 3.24 32.59 -21.05
N ALA A 126 3.11 32.30 -19.75
CA ALA A 126 4.19 32.46 -18.80
C ALA A 126 5.36 31.57 -19.23
N GLU A 127 6.53 32.19 -19.43
CA GLU A 127 7.69 31.53 -20.00
C GLU A 127 8.63 31.07 -18.88
N LEU A 128 8.88 29.76 -18.82
CA LEU A 128 9.91 29.16 -18.00
C LEU A 128 11.08 28.75 -18.87
N ASP A 129 12.30 29.09 -18.48
CA ASP A 129 13.47 28.44 -19.07
C ASP A 129 13.63 27.05 -18.47
N ALA A 130 13.98 26.06 -19.27
CA ALA A 130 14.34 24.73 -18.80
C ALA A 130 15.80 24.45 -19.15
N PHE A 131 16.63 24.29 -18.14
CA PHE A 131 18.04 23.92 -18.29
C PHE A 131 18.52 23.08 -17.11
N PHE A 132 19.58 22.31 -17.33
CA PHE A 132 20.21 21.53 -16.28
C PHE A 132 21.45 22.23 -15.73
N THR A 133 21.64 22.08 -14.42
CA THR A 133 22.94 22.26 -13.75
C THR A 133 23.32 20.94 -13.08
N VAL A 134 24.56 20.85 -12.57
CA VAL A 134 25.03 19.67 -11.84
C VAL A 134 25.55 20.13 -10.48
N ALA A 135 25.02 19.54 -9.41
CA ALA A 135 25.44 19.82 -8.05
C ALA A 135 26.85 19.25 -7.77
N PRO A 136 27.55 19.72 -6.72
CA PRO A 136 28.90 19.26 -6.41
C PRO A 136 29.04 17.75 -6.18
N ASP A 137 27.97 17.07 -5.78
CA ASP A 137 27.93 15.61 -5.60
C ASP A 137 27.70 14.83 -6.90
N GLY A 138 27.54 15.53 -8.04
CA GLY A 138 27.22 14.94 -9.33
C GLY A 138 25.72 14.70 -9.57
N THR A 139 24.83 15.26 -8.74
CA THR A 139 23.38 15.19 -8.95
C THR A 139 22.94 16.22 -10.00
N PRO A 140 22.31 15.81 -11.12
CA PRO A 140 21.76 16.76 -12.08
C PRO A 140 20.50 17.43 -11.52
N LEU A 141 20.41 18.75 -11.71
CA LEU A 141 19.34 19.60 -11.23
C LEU A 141 18.62 20.22 -12.44
N LEU A 142 17.33 19.93 -12.62
CA LEU A 142 16.50 20.60 -13.60
C LEU A 142 16.05 21.94 -13.02
N ASN A 143 16.47 23.04 -13.64
CA ASN A 143 16.07 24.39 -13.27
C ASN A 143 15.00 24.88 -14.22
N LEU A 144 13.92 25.40 -13.63
CA LEU A 144 12.74 25.94 -14.30
C LEU A 144 12.48 27.38 -13.84
N PRO A 145 13.37 28.35 -14.09
CA PRO A 145 13.10 29.72 -13.68
C PRO A 145 12.01 30.38 -14.51
N LEU A 146 11.09 31.01 -13.80
CA LEU A 146 9.96 31.76 -14.34
C LEU A 146 10.45 33.17 -14.71
N ARG A 147 10.32 33.52 -15.98
CA ARG A 147 10.85 34.81 -16.49
C ARG A 147 9.95 35.99 -16.18
N ALA A 148 8.67 35.78 -16.47
CA ALA A 148 7.62 36.75 -16.34
C ALA A 148 6.30 35.98 -16.26
N VAL A 149 5.39 36.49 -15.45
CA VAL A 149 4.02 36.01 -15.39
C VAL A 149 3.15 37.15 -15.92
N PRO A 150 2.87 37.20 -17.23
CA PRO A 150 1.91 38.17 -17.75
C PRO A 150 0.58 38.02 -16.99
N GLY A 151 0.08 39.10 -16.40
CA GLY A 151 -1.11 39.10 -15.53
C GLY A 151 -0.81 39.11 -14.03
N ALA A 152 0.44 38.88 -13.60
CA ALA A 152 0.84 38.99 -12.20
C ALA A 152 0.67 40.40 -11.63
N GLU A 153 0.83 41.42 -12.47
CA GLU A 153 0.59 42.83 -12.12
C GLU A 153 -0.84 43.07 -11.62
N LEU A 154 -1.80 42.21 -11.99
CA LEU A 154 -3.18 42.27 -11.51
C LEU A 154 -3.32 41.88 -10.02
N LEU A 155 -2.30 41.24 -9.44
CA LEU A 155 -2.26 40.85 -8.03
C LEU A 155 -1.68 41.94 -7.11
N GLY A 156 -1.21 43.07 -7.65
CA GLY A 156 -0.63 44.18 -6.86
C GLY A 156 0.73 43.83 -6.25
N ASP A 157 1.00 44.29 -5.01
CA ASP A 157 2.26 44.09 -4.27
C ASP A 157 2.41 42.65 -3.70
N VAL A 158 2.18 41.64 -4.54
CA VAL A 158 2.49 40.22 -4.26
C VAL A 158 3.87 39.76 -4.80
N PRO A 159 4.98 40.55 -4.80
CA PRO A 159 6.29 40.10 -5.24
C PRO A 159 6.86 38.88 -4.49
N THR A 160 6.48 38.63 -3.24
CA THR A 160 7.05 37.52 -2.45
C THR A 160 6.63 36.15 -2.98
N PHE A 161 5.37 35.96 -3.37
CA PHE A 161 4.90 34.69 -3.92
C PHE A 161 5.45 34.41 -5.33
N LEU A 162 5.46 35.42 -6.20
CA LEU A 162 6.08 35.30 -7.52
C LEU A 162 7.60 35.12 -7.38
N GLY A 163 8.19 35.72 -6.35
CA GLY A 163 9.55 35.53 -5.86
C GLY A 163 9.91 34.07 -5.64
N ASP A 164 9.10 33.35 -4.86
CA ASP A 164 9.33 31.92 -4.58
C ASP A 164 9.01 31.03 -5.79
N LEU A 165 8.14 31.46 -6.70
CA LEU A 165 7.93 30.82 -8.01
C LEU A 165 9.02 31.15 -9.04
N THR A 166 9.95 32.08 -8.77
CA THR A 166 10.92 32.55 -9.79
C THR A 166 11.91 31.48 -10.22
N SER A 167 12.16 30.45 -9.41
CA SER A 167 13.01 29.33 -9.80
C SER A 167 12.64 28.03 -9.11
N LEU A 168 12.11 27.09 -9.89
CA LEU A 168 11.95 25.72 -9.45
C LEU A 168 13.20 24.91 -9.81
N THR A 169 13.91 24.39 -8.81
CA THR A 169 15.05 23.48 -9.00
C THR A 169 14.69 22.09 -8.50
N VAL A 170 14.65 21.11 -9.40
CA VAL A 170 14.25 19.74 -9.10
C VAL A 170 15.45 18.81 -9.26
N PRO A 171 15.84 18.05 -8.22
CA PRO A 171 16.85 17.01 -8.37
C PRO A 171 16.33 15.91 -9.29
N PHE A 172 17.18 15.46 -10.21
CA PHE A 172 16.88 14.41 -11.17
C PHE A 172 17.74 13.19 -10.81
N PRO A 173 17.24 12.23 -9.99
CA PRO A 173 18.07 11.24 -9.29
C PRO A 173 18.50 10.06 -10.18
N VAL A 174 19.07 10.37 -11.35
CA VAL A 174 19.57 9.44 -12.37
C VAL A 174 20.52 8.42 -11.77
N ARG A 175 21.37 8.87 -10.84
CA ARG A 175 22.35 8.02 -10.19
C ARG A 175 21.71 6.77 -9.58
N ASP A 176 20.57 6.92 -8.90
CA ASP A 176 19.91 5.78 -8.25
C ASP A 176 19.27 4.84 -9.28
N ALA A 177 18.69 5.37 -10.35
CA ALA A 177 18.08 4.55 -11.40
C ALA A 177 19.09 3.73 -12.20
N PHE A 178 20.30 4.27 -12.38
CA PHE A 178 21.35 3.61 -13.13
C PHE A 178 22.46 3.06 -12.23
N ALA A 179 22.33 3.09 -10.91
CA ALA A 179 23.37 2.63 -9.98
C ALA A 179 23.80 1.18 -10.27
N GLU A 180 22.82 0.29 -10.51
CA GLU A 180 23.09 -1.09 -10.90
C GLU A 180 23.82 -1.18 -12.25
N LEU A 181 23.55 -0.28 -13.20
CA LEU A 181 24.17 -0.25 -14.53
C LEU A 181 25.60 0.32 -14.50
N LEU A 182 25.81 1.38 -13.72
CA LEU A 182 27.05 2.16 -13.69
C LEU A 182 28.12 1.59 -12.73
N GLY A 183 27.70 0.73 -11.79
CA GLY A 183 28.57 0.14 -10.78
C GLY A 183 28.93 1.13 -9.66
N PRO A 184 29.75 0.72 -8.67
CA PRO A 184 30.07 1.55 -7.51
C PRO A 184 31.04 2.71 -7.82
N GLN A 185 31.80 2.63 -8.92
CA GLN A 185 32.78 3.66 -9.30
C GLN A 185 32.37 4.53 -10.49
N GLY A 186 31.41 4.10 -11.32
CA GLY A 186 30.77 4.94 -12.34
C GLY A 186 29.46 5.44 -11.80
N GLY A 187 29.16 6.75 -11.86
CA GLY A 187 27.88 7.19 -11.33
C GLY A 187 27.66 8.68 -11.17
N ARG A 188 28.71 9.48 -11.09
CA ARG A 188 28.55 10.94 -11.03
C ARG A 188 28.23 11.47 -12.41
N VAL A 189 27.18 12.28 -12.49
CA VAL A 189 26.92 13.08 -13.69
C VAL A 189 27.91 14.23 -13.66
N LEU A 190 28.66 14.38 -14.74
CA LEU A 190 29.53 15.53 -14.97
C LEU A 190 28.75 16.65 -15.61
N ASN A 191 28.03 16.35 -16.69
CA ASN A 191 27.27 17.35 -17.42
C ASN A 191 25.86 16.86 -17.71
N ALA A 192 24.91 17.78 -17.71
CA ALA A 192 23.53 17.52 -18.06
C ALA A 192 22.99 18.68 -18.90
N GLY A 193 22.11 18.37 -19.86
CA GLY A 193 21.47 19.36 -20.70
C GLY A 193 20.12 18.87 -21.19
N VAL A 194 19.29 19.82 -21.64
CA VAL A 194 17.98 19.55 -22.22
C VAL A 194 17.76 20.42 -23.44
N VAL A 195 17.18 19.85 -24.50
CA VAL A 195 16.90 20.55 -25.74
C VAL A 195 15.59 20.06 -26.36
N ALA A 196 14.85 20.97 -27.01
CA ALA A 196 13.74 20.61 -27.87
C ALA A 196 14.27 20.16 -29.24
N LEU A 197 13.79 19.03 -29.74
CA LEU A 197 14.22 18.48 -31.02
C LEU A 197 13.62 19.26 -32.19
N THR A 198 14.40 19.43 -33.25
CA THR A 198 14.00 20.17 -34.45
C THR A 198 13.43 19.26 -35.54
N GLU A 199 13.96 18.05 -35.66
CA GLU A 199 13.56 17.06 -36.68
C GLU A 199 12.55 16.02 -36.15
N GLY A 200 11.94 16.28 -35.00
CA GLY A 200 10.92 15.44 -34.38
C GLY A 200 10.19 16.18 -33.26
N ARG A 201 8.96 15.78 -32.95
CA ARG A 201 8.27 16.24 -31.74
C ARG A 201 8.87 15.55 -30.53
N GLY A 202 9.48 16.31 -29.63
CA GLY A 202 10.05 15.77 -28.41
C GLY A 202 11.18 16.61 -27.82
N VAL A 203 11.67 16.11 -26.70
CA VAL A 203 12.74 16.68 -25.88
C VAL A 203 13.81 15.62 -25.67
N GLU A 204 15.07 15.99 -25.81
CA GLU A 204 16.21 15.15 -25.40
C GLU A 204 16.84 15.74 -24.14
N ILE A 205 16.97 14.92 -23.11
CA ILE A 205 17.79 15.16 -21.92
C ILE A 205 19.06 14.34 -22.10
N ARG A 206 20.22 14.99 -22.13
CA ARG A 206 21.51 14.32 -22.24
C ARG A 206 22.29 14.42 -20.95
N LEU A 207 22.91 13.32 -20.57
CA LEU A 207 23.72 13.17 -19.36
C LEU A 207 25.08 12.61 -19.73
N GLU A 208 26.15 13.26 -19.26
CA GLU A 208 27.52 12.77 -19.38
C GLU A 208 27.98 12.28 -18.02
N LEU A 209 28.28 10.98 -17.93
CA LEU A 209 28.66 10.30 -16.69
C LEU A 209 30.13 9.87 -16.73
N GLU A 210 30.75 9.77 -15.56
CA GLU A 210 32.07 9.15 -15.41
C GLU A 210 32.04 7.64 -15.71
N PRO A 211 33.14 7.06 -16.24
CA PRO A 211 34.36 7.75 -16.69
C PRO A 211 34.17 8.48 -18.04
N ILE A 212 34.93 9.57 -18.23
CA ILE A 212 35.06 10.21 -19.54
C ILE A 212 35.80 9.21 -20.45
N ALA A 213 35.33 9.01 -21.68
CA ALA A 213 36.00 8.16 -22.66
C ALA A 213 37.47 8.61 -22.85
N GLN A 214 38.36 7.75 -23.34
CA GLN A 214 39.74 8.14 -23.69
C GLN A 214 39.85 8.51 -25.18
N GLY A 215 40.81 9.35 -25.58
CA GLY A 215 41.04 9.76 -26.98
C GLY A 215 40.60 11.18 -27.34
N ASP A 216 40.53 11.53 -28.62
CA ASP A 216 40.21 12.90 -29.09
C ASP A 216 38.78 13.36 -28.71
N ALA A 217 37.83 12.44 -28.61
CA ALA A 217 36.48 12.70 -28.08
C ALA A 217 36.48 12.98 -26.55
N ALA A 218 37.54 12.58 -25.84
CA ALA A 218 37.79 12.94 -24.45
C ALA A 218 38.36 14.35 -24.29
N ALA A 219 39.04 14.83 -25.34
CA ALA A 219 39.63 16.14 -25.33
C ALA A 219 38.53 17.19 -25.17
N GLU A 220 38.82 18.21 -24.37
CA GLU A 220 37.86 19.24 -23.98
C GLU A 220 37.15 19.89 -25.17
N ASN A 221 37.88 20.18 -26.25
CA ASN A 221 37.30 20.75 -27.47
C ASN A 221 36.39 19.77 -28.22
N GLY A 222 36.67 18.47 -28.16
CA GLY A 222 35.81 17.42 -28.72
C GLY A 222 34.49 17.35 -27.97
N ARG A 223 34.57 17.23 -26.64
CA ARG A 223 33.39 17.24 -25.75
C ARG A 223 32.54 18.50 -25.95
N LEU A 224 33.17 19.67 -26.05
CA LEU A 224 32.48 20.94 -26.26
C LEU A 224 31.74 20.95 -27.61
N ARG A 225 32.35 20.41 -28.67
CA ARG A 225 31.70 20.29 -29.99
C ARG A 225 30.49 19.36 -29.93
N ASP A 226 30.59 18.25 -29.22
CA ASP A 226 29.50 17.28 -29.07
C ASP A 226 28.32 17.88 -28.28
N TRP A 227 28.61 18.65 -27.23
CA TRP A 227 27.59 19.41 -26.49
C TRP A 227 26.99 20.55 -27.34
N ALA A 228 27.79 21.25 -28.15
CA ALA A 228 27.27 22.26 -29.07
C ALA A 228 26.33 21.63 -30.12
N ALA A 229 26.68 20.46 -30.65
CA ALA A 229 25.82 19.69 -31.54
C ALA A 229 24.54 19.24 -30.83
N PHE A 230 24.62 18.77 -29.58
CA PHE A 230 23.46 18.48 -28.73
C PHE A 230 22.49 19.67 -28.67
N PHE A 231 22.95 20.84 -28.23
CA PHE A 231 22.11 22.03 -28.09
C PHE A 231 21.57 22.60 -29.41
N ALA A 232 22.10 22.18 -30.56
CA ALA A 232 21.51 22.51 -31.86
C ALA A 232 20.15 21.80 -32.10
N GLY A 233 19.88 20.70 -31.39
CA GLY A 233 18.61 19.97 -31.42
C GLY A 233 18.33 19.20 -32.72
N GLY A 234 19.35 18.93 -33.53
CA GLY A 234 19.24 18.22 -34.81
C GLY A 234 19.25 16.70 -34.71
N GLN A 235 19.14 16.13 -33.50
CA GLN A 235 19.19 14.69 -33.30
C GLN A 235 17.84 14.06 -33.67
N PRO A 236 17.83 12.86 -34.28
CA PRO A 236 16.59 12.13 -34.49
C PRO A 236 16.01 11.65 -33.16
N ALA A 237 14.71 11.84 -32.97
CA ALA A 237 14.01 11.30 -31.82
C ALA A 237 14.01 9.76 -31.88
N LEU A 238 14.56 9.09 -30.87
CA LEU A 238 14.59 7.62 -30.80
C LEU A 238 13.30 7.01 -30.22
N LEU A 239 12.21 7.76 -30.27
CA LEU A 239 10.93 7.40 -29.64
C LEU A 239 10.21 6.26 -30.36
N ALA A 240 10.34 6.13 -31.69
CA ALA A 240 9.71 5.07 -32.48
C ALA A 240 8.20 4.83 -32.20
N GLY A 241 7.44 5.90 -31.92
CA GLY A 241 6.01 5.83 -31.60
C GLY A 241 5.67 5.70 -30.10
N HIS A 242 6.68 5.65 -29.24
CA HIS A 242 6.54 5.62 -27.78
C HIS A 242 6.62 7.02 -27.16
N ASP A 243 6.21 7.15 -25.89
CA ASP A 243 6.24 8.43 -25.17
C ASP A 243 7.63 8.78 -24.64
N TRP A 244 8.48 7.78 -24.42
CA TRP A 244 9.84 7.98 -23.95
C TRP A 244 10.81 6.93 -24.51
N ALA A 245 12.09 7.29 -24.57
CA ALA A 245 13.18 6.37 -24.84
C ALA A 245 14.43 6.71 -24.02
N ILE A 246 15.21 5.71 -23.64
CA ILE A 246 16.53 5.86 -23.03
C ILE A 246 17.55 5.21 -23.95
N ASP A 247 18.52 5.99 -24.39
CA ASP A 247 19.65 5.60 -25.23
C ASP A 247 20.90 5.40 -24.38
N LEU A 248 21.40 4.17 -24.36
CA LEU A 248 22.54 3.72 -23.60
C LEU A 248 23.68 3.31 -24.54
N PRO A 249 24.93 3.72 -24.28
CA PRO A 249 26.06 3.30 -25.09
C PRO A 249 26.39 1.85 -24.76
N ALA A 250 26.41 0.98 -25.77
CA ALA A 250 26.51 -0.45 -25.53
C ALA A 250 27.94 -0.90 -25.22
N GLY A 251 28.97 -0.21 -25.74
CA GLY A 251 30.38 -0.55 -25.48
C GLY A 251 30.71 -0.66 -23.99
N PRO A 252 30.50 0.40 -23.17
CA PRO A 252 30.74 0.33 -21.72
C PRO A 252 29.93 -0.74 -20.98
N LEU A 253 28.73 -1.07 -21.49
CA LEU A 253 27.91 -2.16 -20.95
C LEU A 253 28.50 -3.53 -21.28
N ALA A 254 29.01 -3.71 -22.50
CA ALA A 254 29.72 -4.91 -22.91
C ALA A 254 31.02 -5.09 -22.11
N ASP A 255 31.80 -4.02 -21.91
CA ASP A 255 33.03 -4.08 -21.09
C ASP A 255 32.72 -4.46 -19.64
N LYS A 256 31.61 -3.96 -19.10
CA LYS A 256 31.16 -4.32 -17.76
C LYS A 256 30.75 -5.78 -17.68
N GLY A 257 29.93 -6.26 -18.62
CA GLY A 257 29.53 -7.66 -18.67
C GLY A 257 30.72 -8.61 -18.83
N ALA A 258 31.73 -8.22 -19.62
CA ALA A 258 32.97 -8.97 -19.76
C ALA A 258 33.75 -9.04 -18.43
N ARG A 259 33.89 -7.94 -17.70
CA ARG A 259 34.52 -7.95 -16.36
C ARG A 259 33.74 -8.81 -15.37
N GLU A 260 32.41 -8.72 -15.36
CA GLU A 260 31.57 -9.56 -14.49
C GLU A 260 31.75 -11.04 -14.83
N LEU A 261 31.88 -11.37 -16.13
CA LEU A 261 32.20 -12.73 -16.58
C LEU A 261 33.56 -13.18 -16.07
N ASP A 262 34.60 -12.33 -16.18
CA ASP A 262 35.93 -12.60 -15.63
C ASP A 262 35.90 -12.86 -14.12
N GLU A 263 35.16 -12.05 -13.38
CA GLU A 263 34.98 -12.25 -11.94
C GLU A 263 34.28 -13.58 -11.63
N GLN A 264 33.28 -13.99 -12.42
CA GLN A 264 32.65 -15.31 -12.25
C GLN A 264 33.64 -16.44 -12.50
N PHE A 265 34.44 -16.38 -13.57
CA PHE A 265 35.44 -17.39 -13.89
C PHE A 265 36.62 -17.41 -12.91
N GLY A 266 36.90 -16.28 -12.25
CA GLY A 266 37.90 -16.18 -11.18
C GLY A 266 37.45 -16.73 -9.82
N LYS A 267 36.17 -17.08 -9.63
CA LYS A 267 35.68 -17.66 -8.37
C LYS A 267 36.36 -19.02 -8.13
N PRO A 268 36.75 -19.35 -6.88
CA PRO A 268 37.49 -20.59 -6.59
C PRO A 268 36.84 -21.86 -7.12
N GLY A 269 35.51 -21.95 -7.06
CA GLY A 269 34.77 -23.10 -7.58
C GLY A 269 34.85 -23.25 -9.10
N VAL A 270 34.92 -22.14 -9.86
CA VAL A 270 35.03 -22.17 -11.32
C VAL A 270 36.48 -22.34 -11.76
N ALA A 271 37.39 -21.62 -11.11
CA ALA A 271 38.83 -21.67 -11.39
C ALA A 271 39.46 -23.05 -11.11
N ALA A 272 38.86 -23.87 -10.24
CA ALA A 272 39.27 -25.25 -10.01
C ALA A 272 39.09 -26.14 -11.26
N HIS A 273 38.14 -25.80 -12.13
CA HIS A 273 37.78 -26.60 -13.30
C HIS A 273 38.10 -25.92 -14.63
N PHE A 274 38.25 -24.59 -14.67
CA PHE A 274 38.56 -23.86 -15.90
C PHE A 274 39.65 -22.83 -15.65
N THR A 275 40.78 -22.99 -16.35
CA THR A 275 41.88 -22.03 -16.30
C THR A 275 41.73 -21.02 -17.43
N SER A 276 41.50 -19.76 -17.07
CA SER A 276 41.34 -18.65 -18.01
C SER A 276 42.67 -18.27 -18.69
N SER A 277 42.65 -18.01 -20.01
CA SER A 277 43.85 -17.68 -20.81
C SER A 277 43.89 -16.23 -21.35
N GLY A 278 43.27 -15.29 -20.63
CA GLY A 278 43.21 -13.86 -20.98
C GLY A 278 42.00 -13.19 -20.32
N ASP A 279 41.76 -11.91 -20.63
CA ASP A 279 40.55 -11.20 -20.21
C ASP A 279 39.36 -11.57 -21.10
N ALA A 280 38.13 -11.49 -20.58
CA ALA A 280 36.94 -11.68 -21.40
C ALA A 280 36.77 -10.55 -22.42
N GLY A 281 36.32 -10.90 -23.61
CA GLY A 281 35.84 -9.93 -24.61
C GLY A 281 34.33 -9.76 -24.52
N GLY A 282 33.83 -8.55 -24.79
CA GLY A 282 32.40 -8.27 -24.92
C GLY A 282 32.11 -7.45 -26.17
N ALA A 283 31.05 -7.78 -26.90
CA ALA A 283 30.58 -7.06 -28.07
C ALA A 283 29.06 -6.87 -28.02
N PHE A 284 28.55 -5.77 -28.60
CA PHE A 284 27.11 -5.53 -28.71
C PHE A 284 26.59 -6.02 -30.06
N SER A 285 25.44 -6.70 -30.03
CA SER A 285 24.75 -7.24 -31.20
C SER A 285 23.47 -6.44 -31.49
N PRO A 286 23.48 -5.43 -32.37
CA PRO A 286 22.31 -4.54 -32.55
C PRO A 286 21.09 -5.23 -33.17
N GLY A 287 21.29 -6.21 -34.06
CA GLY A 287 20.19 -6.92 -34.72
C GLY A 287 19.39 -7.83 -33.78
N ARG A 288 19.96 -8.18 -32.63
CA ARG A 288 19.35 -8.92 -31.54
C ARG A 288 19.77 -8.23 -30.24
N PRO A 289 19.09 -7.16 -29.82
CA PRO A 289 19.58 -6.22 -28.80
C PRO A 289 20.14 -6.99 -27.61
N GLY A 290 21.45 -6.99 -27.47
CA GLY A 290 22.13 -8.04 -26.73
C GLY A 290 23.63 -7.94 -26.78
N PHE A 291 24.31 -8.78 -26.01
CA PHE A 291 25.75 -8.77 -25.83
C PHE A 291 26.33 -10.16 -26.01
N ASP A 292 27.38 -10.24 -26.79
CA ASP A 292 28.16 -11.46 -27.00
C ASP A 292 29.46 -11.36 -26.20
N PHE A 293 29.68 -12.30 -25.30
CA PHE A 293 30.89 -12.38 -24.50
C PHE A 293 31.69 -13.62 -24.86
N ARG A 294 33.01 -13.50 -24.79
CA ARG A 294 33.94 -14.60 -25.09
C ARG A 294 35.00 -14.70 -24.01
N LYS A 295 35.24 -15.92 -23.54
CA LYS A 295 36.29 -16.23 -22.58
C LYS A 295 37.10 -17.42 -23.07
N HIS A 296 38.38 -17.20 -23.33
CA HIS A 296 39.31 -18.28 -23.69
C HIS A 296 39.91 -18.92 -22.44
N GLY A 297 40.17 -20.22 -22.50
CA GLY A 297 40.83 -20.96 -21.44
C GLY A 297 41.06 -22.41 -21.78
N PHE A 298 41.22 -23.23 -20.75
CA PHE A 298 41.32 -24.67 -20.88
C PHE A 298 40.83 -25.38 -19.61
N PHE A 299 40.37 -26.62 -19.79
CA PHE A 299 40.02 -27.55 -18.71
C PHE A 299 41.28 -28.34 -18.31
N PRO A 300 41.90 -28.06 -17.15
CA PRO A 300 43.08 -28.78 -16.71
C PRO A 300 42.74 -30.26 -16.51
N GLY A 301 43.51 -31.14 -17.15
CA GLY A 301 43.28 -32.59 -17.09
C GLY A 301 41.86 -33.01 -17.52
N GLY A 302 41.22 -32.25 -18.42
CA GLY A 302 39.86 -32.51 -18.91
C GLY A 302 39.68 -33.90 -19.55
N CYS A 303 40.79 -34.58 -19.90
CA CYS A 303 40.74 -35.87 -20.55
C CYS A 303 42.04 -36.66 -20.34
N ALA A 304 42.00 -37.60 -19.40
CA ALA A 304 43.10 -38.50 -19.06
C ALA A 304 44.43 -37.78 -18.79
N GLY A 305 44.36 -36.62 -18.12
CA GLY A 305 45.50 -35.77 -17.84
C GLY A 305 45.91 -34.82 -18.97
N LEU A 306 45.22 -34.81 -20.12
CA LEU A 306 45.36 -33.77 -21.13
C LEU A 306 44.46 -32.58 -20.82
N ASP A 307 45.02 -31.39 -20.98
CA ASP A 307 44.28 -30.14 -20.95
C ASP A 307 43.47 -29.98 -22.24
N ILE A 308 42.20 -29.62 -22.12
CA ILE A 308 41.32 -29.36 -23.28
C ILE A 308 41.14 -27.86 -23.42
N ARG A 309 41.60 -27.28 -24.53
CA ARG A 309 41.34 -25.87 -24.81
C ARG A 309 39.87 -25.65 -25.12
N ALA A 310 39.34 -24.54 -24.61
CA ALA A 310 37.95 -24.18 -24.82
C ALA A 310 37.75 -22.67 -24.90
N THR A 311 36.77 -22.28 -25.70
CA THR A 311 36.23 -20.93 -25.72
C THR A 311 34.80 -20.97 -25.23
N VAL A 312 34.53 -20.28 -24.13
CA VAL A 312 33.16 -20.09 -23.65
C VAL A 312 32.60 -18.86 -24.34
N GLU A 313 31.55 -19.05 -25.14
CA GLU A 313 30.78 -17.97 -25.75
C GLU A 313 29.45 -17.80 -24.99
N SER A 314 29.08 -16.55 -24.69
CA SER A 314 27.84 -16.21 -24.01
C SER A 314 27.11 -15.13 -24.80
N SER A 315 26.01 -15.48 -25.45
CA SER A 315 25.13 -14.54 -26.16
C SER A 315 23.94 -14.17 -25.27
N THR A 316 23.87 -12.92 -24.85
CA THR A 316 22.78 -12.37 -24.06
C THR A 316 21.83 -11.60 -24.96
N THR A 317 20.56 -11.98 -25.05
CA THR A 317 19.53 -11.21 -25.76
C THR A 317 18.57 -10.56 -24.78
N LEU A 318 18.24 -9.29 -24.98
CA LEU A 318 17.27 -8.52 -24.21
C LEU A 318 15.95 -8.45 -24.97
N SER A 319 14.84 -8.57 -24.23
CA SER A 319 13.49 -8.41 -24.77
C SER A 319 12.52 -7.93 -23.70
N VAL A 320 11.38 -7.38 -24.12
CA VAL A 320 10.30 -6.96 -23.20
C VAL A 320 9.07 -7.82 -23.46
N PRO A 321 8.95 -9.02 -22.85
CA PRO A 321 7.83 -9.93 -23.09
C PRO A 321 6.48 -9.41 -22.60
N ALA A 322 6.47 -8.47 -21.66
CA ALA A 322 5.28 -7.79 -21.17
C ALA A 322 5.67 -6.38 -20.66
N PRO A 323 4.71 -5.45 -20.51
CA PRO A 323 4.99 -4.14 -19.93
C PRO A 323 5.75 -4.25 -18.59
N ASP A 324 6.76 -3.41 -18.40
CA ASP A 324 7.67 -3.36 -17.24
C ASP A 324 8.44 -4.64 -16.94
N THR A 325 8.49 -5.55 -17.90
CA THR A 325 9.10 -6.85 -17.69
C THR A 325 10.25 -7.01 -18.66
N LEU A 326 11.49 -6.81 -18.19
CA LEU A 326 12.68 -7.04 -19.00
C LEU A 326 13.08 -8.50 -18.87
N ARG A 327 13.20 -9.19 -20.00
CA ARG A 327 13.75 -10.55 -20.09
C ARG A 327 15.13 -10.50 -20.69
N THR A 328 16.07 -11.08 -19.95
CA THR A 328 17.43 -11.36 -20.37
C THR A 328 17.55 -12.84 -20.66
N SER A 329 17.76 -13.20 -21.93
CA SER A 329 17.98 -14.57 -22.39
C SER A 329 19.47 -14.77 -22.62
N VAL A 330 20.13 -15.52 -21.75
CA VAL A 330 21.55 -15.86 -21.88
C VAL A 330 21.67 -17.22 -22.54
N GLU A 331 22.23 -17.27 -23.72
CA GLU A 331 22.67 -18.49 -24.40
C GLU A 331 24.15 -18.69 -24.15
N LEU A 332 24.55 -19.84 -23.64
CA LEU A 332 25.94 -20.17 -23.43
C LEU A 332 26.33 -21.35 -24.31
N ASP A 333 27.45 -21.23 -25.01
CA ASP A 333 28.06 -22.25 -25.83
C ASP A 333 29.52 -22.46 -25.41
N VAL A 334 29.98 -23.71 -25.42
CA VAL A 334 31.37 -24.07 -25.09
C VAL A 334 31.96 -24.76 -26.29
N ASP A 335 32.76 -23.98 -27.02
CA ASP A 335 33.50 -24.45 -28.19
C ASP A 335 34.81 -25.10 -27.71
N LEU A 336 34.89 -26.42 -27.83
CA LEU A 336 36.08 -27.19 -27.50
C LEU A 336 37.00 -27.24 -28.71
N ASP A 337 38.30 -27.14 -28.49
CA ASP A 337 39.27 -27.31 -29.57
C ASP A 337 39.10 -28.69 -30.21
N ASP A 338 38.81 -28.70 -31.52
CA ASP A 338 38.53 -29.92 -32.30
C ASP A 338 39.65 -30.94 -32.19
N TRP A 339 40.90 -30.47 -32.12
CA TRP A 339 42.07 -31.32 -32.06
C TRP A 339 42.25 -31.96 -30.68
N ASP A 340 42.02 -31.20 -29.61
CA ASP A 340 42.01 -31.75 -28.26
C ASP A 340 40.85 -32.73 -28.06
N SER A 341 39.65 -32.42 -28.58
CA SER A 341 38.49 -33.32 -28.57
C SER A 341 38.76 -34.62 -29.32
N PHE A 342 39.40 -34.54 -30.49
CA PHE A 342 39.81 -35.71 -31.27
C PHE A 342 40.83 -36.59 -30.52
N LYS A 343 41.86 -36.00 -29.90
CA LYS A 343 42.81 -36.74 -29.05
C LYS A 343 42.08 -37.46 -27.93
N CYS A 344 41.08 -36.83 -27.34
CA CYS A 344 40.31 -37.41 -26.25
C CYS A 344 39.48 -38.60 -26.66
N MET A 345 38.83 -38.51 -27.81
CA MET A 345 38.16 -39.66 -28.41
C MET A 345 39.15 -40.80 -28.69
N LEU A 346 40.32 -40.49 -29.26
CA LEU A 346 41.36 -41.49 -29.57
C LEU A 346 41.88 -42.18 -28.29
N ILE A 347 42.18 -41.41 -27.25
CA ILE A 347 42.68 -41.93 -25.96
C ILE A 347 41.62 -42.79 -25.28
N SER A 348 40.35 -42.38 -25.34
CA SER A 348 39.23 -43.15 -24.77
C SER A 348 38.98 -44.44 -25.54
N LEU A 349 39.24 -44.46 -26.86
CA LEU A 349 39.13 -45.65 -27.69
C LEU A 349 40.29 -46.64 -27.45
N VAL A 350 41.49 -46.12 -27.17
CA VAL A 350 42.70 -46.93 -26.89
C VAL A 350 42.73 -47.41 -25.44
N ASN A 351 42.24 -46.59 -24.51
CA ASN A 351 42.12 -46.90 -23.09
C ASN A 351 40.70 -46.57 -22.60
N PRO A 352 39.77 -47.54 -22.66
CA PRO A 352 38.38 -47.30 -22.24
C PRO A 352 38.24 -46.98 -20.74
N LEU A 353 39.27 -47.22 -19.92
CA LEU A 353 39.32 -46.79 -18.52
C LEU A 353 39.73 -45.32 -18.36
N ALA A 354 40.23 -44.68 -19.41
CA ALA A 354 40.65 -43.28 -19.38
C ALA A 354 39.49 -42.33 -19.02
N GLY A 355 38.27 -42.61 -19.50
CA GLY A 355 37.08 -41.86 -19.07
C GLY A 355 36.81 -41.99 -17.57
N ILE A 356 36.92 -43.21 -17.02
CA ILE A 356 36.73 -43.48 -15.59
C ILE A 356 37.81 -42.78 -14.75
N ILE A 357 39.08 -42.86 -15.18
CA ILE A 357 40.21 -42.21 -14.50
C ILE A 357 40.03 -40.69 -14.48
N THR A 358 39.63 -40.08 -15.61
CA THR A 358 39.34 -38.65 -15.69
C THR A 358 38.22 -38.23 -14.73
N THR A 359 37.19 -39.07 -14.59
CA THR A 359 36.07 -38.80 -13.68
C THR A 359 36.50 -38.86 -12.20
N PHE A 360 37.46 -39.73 -11.87
CA PHE A 360 38.03 -39.86 -10.52
C PHE A 360 39.07 -38.78 -10.20
N ASP A 361 39.92 -38.41 -11.16
CA ASP A 361 41.01 -37.42 -10.97
C ASP A 361 40.48 -35.99 -10.83
N GLN A 362 39.28 -35.68 -11.35
CA GLN A 362 38.63 -34.38 -11.17
C GLN A 362 37.85 -34.24 -9.85
N GLU A 363 38.04 -35.17 -8.91
CA GLU A 363 37.39 -35.18 -7.59
C GLU A 363 35.87 -34.99 -7.61
N LEU A 364 35.18 -35.40 -8.69
CA LEU A 364 33.71 -35.31 -8.72
C LEU A 364 33.13 -36.34 -7.75
N PRO A 365 32.55 -35.93 -6.61
CA PRO A 365 31.96 -36.86 -5.66
C PRO A 365 30.67 -37.41 -6.28
N TRP A 366 30.46 -38.73 -6.20
CA TRP A 366 29.21 -39.38 -6.62
C TRP A 366 27.95 -38.93 -5.84
N PHE A 367 28.07 -37.93 -4.95
CA PHE A 367 26.99 -37.36 -4.12
C PHE A 367 27.01 -35.81 -3.99
N ALA A 368 27.64 -35.06 -4.89
CA ALA A 368 27.71 -33.60 -4.79
C ALA A 368 26.36 -32.88 -5.01
N PHE A 369 25.61 -32.70 -3.92
CA PHE A 369 24.30 -32.03 -3.84
C PHE A 369 24.23 -30.76 -2.94
N PRO A 370 25.33 -30.07 -2.53
CA PRO A 370 25.11 -28.77 -1.84
C PRO A 370 26.05 -27.60 -2.25
N LEU A 371 26.34 -27.39 -3.54
CA LEU A 371 27.20 -26.26 -3.99
C LEU A 371 26.61 -25.42 -5.13
N VAL A 372 25.30 -25.18 -5.12
CA VAL A 372 24.55 -24.63 -6.27
C VAL A 372 24.69 -23.11 -6.46
N GLY A 373 25.24 -22.38 -5.48
CA GLY A 373 25.38 -20.91 -5.60
C GLY A 373 26.47 -20.42 -6.57
N ALA A 374 27.43 -21.28 -6.94
CA ALA A 374 28.60 -20.92 -7.74
C ALA A 374 28.66 -21.60 -9.13
N LEU A 375 27.71 -22.50 -9.44
CA LEU A 375 27.84 -23.47 -10.53
C LEU A 375 27.08 -23.14 -11.83
N LEU A 376 26.33 -22.04 -11.90
CA LEU A 376 25.65 -21.62 -13.14
C LEU A 376 26.59 -21.51 -14.38
N PRO A 377 27.87 -21.11 -14.26
CA PRO A 377 28.83 -21.15 -15.37
C PRO A 377 29.43 -22.55 -15.65
N LEU A 378 29.33 -23.48 -14.70
CA LEU A 378 29.97 -24.81 -14.75
C LEU A 378 29.05 -25.91 -15.28
N VAL A 379 27.73 -25.67 -15.36
CA VAL A 379 26.77 -26.59 -15.97
C VAL A 379 27.27 -27.10 -17.33
N PRO A 380 27.62 -26.27 -18.33
CA PRO A 380 28.04 -26.71 -19.68
C PRO A 380 29.34 -27.52 -19.74
N ILE A 381 30.18 -27.40 -18.72
CA ILE A 381 31.52 -27.99 -18.67
C ILE A 381 31.44 -29.50 -18.43
N ALA A 382 30.42 -29.95 -17.69
CA ALA A 382 30.10 -31.36 -17.55
C ALA A 382 29.58 -32.01 -18.86
N PHE A 383 29.22 -31.23 -19.88
CA PHE A 383 28.56 -31.72 -21.10
C PHE A 383 29.51 -32.04 -22.25
N GLY A 384 30.66 -31.33 -22.31
CA GLY A 384 31.66 -31.52 -23.36
C GLY A 384 32.39 -32.88 -23.33
N LEU A 385 32.23 -33.66 -22.25
CA LEU A 385 32.95 -34.93 -22.01
C LEU A 385 32.11 -36.20 -22.22
N GLY A 386 30.94 -36.10 -22.87
CA GLY A 386 30.24 -37.28 -23.42
C GLY A 386 29.45 -38.16 -22.44
N GLY A 387 29.04 -37.65 -21.28
CA GLY A 387 28.16 -38.36 -20.33
C GLY A 387 26.67 -38.17 -20.63
N ASP A 388 25.98 -39.22 -21.06
CA ASP A 388 24.56 -39.21 -21.40
C ASP A 388 23.61 -38.95 -20.19
N ASP A 389 22.69 -38.02 -20.41
CA ASP A 389 21.31 -37.81 -19.91
C ASP A 389 20.96 -37.77 -18.40
N VAL A 390 21.65 -38.45 -17.48
CA VAL A 390 21.21 -38.46 -16.05
C VAL A 390 21.80 -37.31 -15.24
N LEU A 391 23.13 -37.16 -15.26
CA LEU A 391 23.82 -36.07 -14.57
C LEU A 391 23.43 -34.69 -15.13
N THR A 392 23.22 -34.64 -16.45
CA THR A 392 22.65 -33.49 -17.15
C THR A 392 21.29 -33.07 -16.58
N ARG A 393 20.36 -34.03 -16.47
CA ARG A 393 19.00 -33.72 -16.01
C ARG A 393 19.01 -33.30 -14.54
N GLU A 394 19.86 -33.88 -13.70
CA GLU A 394 19.96 -33.50 -12.29
C GLU A 394 20.65 -32.15 -12.11
N ALA A 395 21.74 -31.85 -12.84
CA ALA A 395 22.38 -30.53 -12.81
C ALA A 395 21.46 -29.41 -13.35
N ILE A 396 20.67 -29.70 -14.39
CA ILE A 396 19.64 -28.78 -14.89
C ILE A 396 18.50 -28.65 -13.88
N LYS A 397 18.01 -29.74 -13.28
CA LYS A 397 16.96 -29.68 -12.24
C LYS A 397 17.43 -28.92 -11.01
N GLU A 398 18.70 -29.03 -10.65
CA GLU A 398 19.29 -28.38 -9.49
C GLU A 398 19.60 -26.89 -9.78
N ALA A 399 20.09 -26.58 -10.98
CA ALA A 399 20.16 -25.20 -11.47
C ALA A 399 18.76 -24.57 -11.58
N GLN A 400 17.76 -25.35 -12.02
CA GLN A 400 16.35 -24.95 -12.05
C GLN A 400 15.77 -24.82 -10.66
N SER A 401 16.14 -25.63 -9.68
CA SER A 401 15.64 -25.53 -8.30
C SER A 401 16.24 -24.32 -7.58
N ALA A 402 17.54 -24.07 -7.74
CA ALA A 402 18.19 -22.86 -7.24
C ALA A 402 17.74 -21.59 -7.98
N ALA A 403 17.31 -21.72 -9.24
CA ALA A 403 16.67 -20.68 -10.01
C ALA A 403 15.19 -20.49 -9.66
N ALA A 404 14.48 -21.55 -9.26
CA ALA A 404 13.06 -21.50 -8.87
C ALA A 404 12.85 -20.69 -7.58
N ASP A 405 13.86 -20.64 -6.71
CA ASP A 405 13.89 -19.76 -5.54
C ASP A 405 14.04 -18.26 -5.91
N LYS A 406 14.38 -17.94 -7.17
CA LYS A 406 14.50 -16.57 -7.68
C LYS A 406 13.47 -16.34 -8.80
N ASP A 407 12.32 -15.77 -8.41
CA ASP A 407 11.18 -15.43 -9.27
C ASP A 407 11.54 -15.20 -10.76
N GLY A 408 11.03 -16.05 -11.65
CA GLY A 408 11.05 -15.81 -13.10
C GLY A 408 12.28 -16.29 -13.88
N THR A 409 13.14 -17.13 -13.30
CA THR A 409 14.29 -17.73 -14.00
C THR A 409 13.94 -19.12 -14.57
N VAL A 410 14.19 -19.34 -15.87
CA VAL A 410 13.96 -20.62 -16.56
C VAL A 410 15.25 -21.07 -17.27
N VAL A 411 15.73 -22.28 -16.98
CA VAL A 411 16.91 -22.88 -17.63
C VAL A 411 16.44 -23.97 -18.59
N VAL A 412 16.83 -23.90 -19.86
CA VAL A 412 16.50 -24.88 -20.91
C VAL A 412 17.77 -25.27 -21.64
N ARG A 413 18.01 -26.57 -21.84
CA ARG A 413 19.09 -27.05 -22.72
C ARG A 413 18.67 -26.90 -24.18
N THR A 414 19.47 -26.22 -24.99
CA THR A 414 19.19 -25.96 -26.41
C THR A 414 19.99 -26.86 -27.36
N GLY A 415 21.10 -27.44 -26.89
CA GLY A 415 21.94 -28.35 -27.67
C GLY A 415 22.85 -29.23 -26.80
N LEU A 416 23.80 -29.92 -27.43
CA LEU A 416 24.73 -30.81 -26.71
C LEU A 416 25.58 -30.02 -25.69
N ASN A 417 26.15 -28.89 -26.12
CA ASN A 417 26.99 -28.00 -25.31
C ASN A 417 26.35 -26.62 -25.09
N SER A 418 25.08 -26.42 -25.47
CA SER A 418 24.40 -25.12 -25.40
C SER A 418 23.21 -25.09 -24.44
N PHE A 419 23.14 -23.99 -23.69
CA PHE A 419 22.15 -23.74 -22.65
C PHE A 419 21.53 -22.38 -22.86
N ARG A 420 20.24 -22.27 -22.53
CA ARG A 420 19.52 -21.00 -22.47
C ARG A 420 19.00 -20.77 -21.07
N VAL A 421 19.30 -19.61 -20.51
CA VAL A 421 18.79 -19.11 -19.24
C VAL A 421 17.97 -17.86 -19.51
N ASP A 422 16.66 -17.94 -19.29
CA ASP A 422 15.78 -16.77 -19.35
C ASP A 422 15.58 -16.23 -17.94
N VAL A 423 16.04 -15.00 -17.69
CA VAL A 423 15.82 -14.26 -16.45
C VAL A 423 14.85 -13.13 -16.72
N THR A 424 13.79 -13.05 -15.92
CA THR A 424 12.79 -11.99 -16.06
C THR A 424 12.80 -11.08 -14.83
N LYS A 425 13.07 -9.78 -15.02
CA LYS A 425 13.07 -8.78 -13.94
C LYS A 425 11.99 -7.73 -14.21
N LYS A 426 11.17 -7.44 -13.20
CA LYS A 426 10.30 -6.26 -13.25
C LYS A 426 11.14 -5.01 -13.11
N VAL A 427 11.05 -4.11 -14.08
CA VAL A 427 11.77 -2.84 -14.10
C VAL A 427 10.89 -1.79 -13.43
N THR A 428 10.87 -1.78 -12.10
CA THR A 428 10.32 -0.66 -11.33
C THR A 428 11.51 0.16 -10.82
N THR A 429 11.57 1.44 -11.21
CA THR A 429 12.61 2.34 -10.70
C THR A 429 12.01 3.37 -9.74
N PRO A 430 12.72 3.74 -8.65
CA PRO A 430 12.30 4.83 -7.77
C PRO A 430 12.10 6.16 -8.51
N LEU A 431 12.78 6.33 -9.65
CA LEU A 431 12.79 7.55 -10.46
C LEU A 431 11.43 7.82 -11.11
N THR A 432 10.60 6.78 -11.29
CA THR A 432 9.39 6.89 -12.10
C THR A 432 8.10 6.67 -11.32
N ARG A 433 8.10 6.15 -10.09
CA ARG A 433 6.86 5.89 -9.31
C ARG A 433 5.75 5.22 -10.14
N ASP A 434 6.11 4.18 -10.89
CA ASP A 434 5.25 3.46 -11.84
C ASP A 434 4.83 4.26 -13.11
N TRP A 435 5.44 5.42 -13.39
CA TRP A 435 5.06 6.30 -14.50
C TRP A 435 5.77 6.02 -15.83
N LEU A 436 6.99 5.49 -15.83
CA LEU A 436 7.62 5.01 -17.06
C LEU A 436 7.37 3.53 -17.13
N VAL A 437 6.64 3.11 -18.16
CA VAL A 437 6.43 1.71 -18.43
C VAL A 437 7.30 1.28 -19.59
N VAL A 438 8.16 0.27 -19.39
CA VAL A 438 9.02 -0.26 -20.46
C VAL A 438 8.21 -1.19 -21.35
N GLU A 439 8.28 -0.99 -22.66
CA GLU A 439 7.52 -1.78 -23.66
C GLU A 439 8.41 -2.35 -24.77
N ASP A 440 9.56 -1.73 -25.03
CA ASP A 440 10.45 -2.12 -26.13
C ASP A 440 11.92 -2.00 -25.73
N VAL A 441 12.75 -2.84 -26.36
CA VAL A 441 14.21 -2.78 -26.32
C VAL A 441 14.75 -3.05 -27.71
N ALA A 442 15.61 -2.17 -28.20
CA ALA A 442 16.13 -2.22 -29.56
C ALA A 442 17.62 -1.87 -29.60
N GLY A 443 18.34 -2.42 -30.59
CA GLY A 443 19.70 -2.01 -30.91
C GLY A 443 19.70 -0.96 -32.02
N ALA A 444 20.55 0.06 -31.87
CA ALA A 444 20.74 1.12 -32.87
C ALA A 444 22.23 1.43 -33.01
N GLY A 445 22.91 0.69 -33.89
CA GLY A 445 24.37 0.78 -34.04
C GLY A 445 25.08 0.17 -32.84
N ASP A 446 25.93 0.94 -32.18
CA ASP A 446 26.63 0.60 -30.93
C ASP A 446 25.85 1.02 -29.68
N ARG A 447 24.53 1.19 -29.80
CA ARG A 447 23.67 1.70 -28.73
C ARG A 447 22.49 0.78 -28.44
N LEU A 448 22.15 0.69 -27.17
CA LEU A 448 20.99 -0.01 -26.65
C LEU A 448 19.91 1.04 -26.32
N VAL A 449 18.73 0.90 -26.92
CA VAL A 449 17.60 1.81 -26.72
C VAL A 449 16.47 1.09 -26.00
N LEU A 450 16.07 1.60 -24.84
CA LEU A 450 14.87 1.18 -24.11
C LEU A 450 13.75 2.17 -24.42
N ARG A 451 12.51 1.71 -24.63
CA ARG A 451 11.36 2.60 -24.91
C ARG A 451 10.12 2.17 -24.18
N GLY A 452 9.17 3.10 -24.08
CA GLY A 452 7.80 2.75 -23.71
C GLY A 452 6.90 3.94 -23.43
N ARG A 453 5.84 3.69 -22.68
CA ARG A 453 4.78 4.67 -22.42
C ARG A 453 5.01 5.45 -21.14
N PHE A 454 4.57 6.71 -21.13
CA PHE A 454 4.57 7.55 -19.94
C PHE A 454 3.16 7.54 -19.36
N THR A 455 2.95 6.72 -18.33
CA THR A 455 1.63 6.54 -17.76
C THR A 455 1.21 7.81 -17.06
N ALA A 456 1.83 8.24 -15.94
CA ALA A 456 1.55 9.46 -15.16
C ALA A 456 0.06 9.92 -15.11
N PRO A 457 -0.35 10.95 -14.38
CA PRO A 457 -1.67 11.54 -14.62
C PRO A 457 -1.52 12.86 -15.36
N ASP A 458 -2.40 13.11 -16.33
CA ASP A 458 -2.51 14.44 -16.93
C ASP A 458 -3.35 15.35 -16.01
N LEU A 459 -2.74 15.82 -14.94
CA LEU A 459 -3.41 16.63 -13.93
C LEU A 459 -3.53 18.08 -14.39
N ARG A 460 -4.73 18.58 -14.66
CA ARG A 460 -4.95 20.02 -14.91
C ARG A 460 -4.89 20.86 -13.64
N THR A 461 -5.36 20.29 -12.54
CA THR A 461 -5.39 20.85 -11.19
C THR A 461 -5.10 19.74 -10.18
N LEU A 462 -4.69 20.12 -8.98
CA LEU A 462 -4.63 19.20 -7.84
C LEU A 462 -6.06 18.85 -7.35
N PRO A 463 -6.27 17.64 -6.79
CA PRO A 463 -7.52 17.28 -6.13
C PRO A 463 -7.77 18.19 -4.94
N ARG A 464 -9.04 18.43 -4.57
CA ARG A 464 -9.44 19.36 -3.51
C ARG A 464 -9.53 18.63 -2.17
N LEU A 465 -8.96 19.21 -1.11
CA LEU A 465 -9.15 18.73 0.26
C LEU A 465 -10.59 18.93 0.73
N ARG A 466 -11.18 17.87 1.29
CA ARG A 466 -12.50 17.86 1.93
C ARG A 466 -12.39 17.36 3.36
N GLY A 467 -13.21 17.88 4.25
CA GLY A 467 -13.35 17.40 5.63
C GLY A 467 -14.68 16.72 5.84
N THR A 468 -14.68 15.66 6.64
CA THR A 468 -15.88 15.01 7.17
C THR A 468 -15.75 14.95 8.67
N LEU A 469 -16.69 15.57 9.38
CA LEU A 469 -16.78 15.47 10.84
C LEU A 469 -17.31 14.07 11.18
N SER A 470 -16.42 13.16 11.56
CA SER A 470 -16.80 11.79 11.91
C SER A 470 -17.41 11.73 13.31
N ASP A 471 -16.84 12.49 14.24
CA ASP A 471 -17.36 12.63 15.61
C ASP A 471 -17.35 14.11 16.02
N PRO A 472 -18.51 14.74 16.29
CA PRO A 472 -18.55 16.09 16.86
C PRO A 472 -18.10 16.07 18.32
N PHE A 473 -17.91 17.24 18.93
CA PHE A 473 -17.69 17.32 20.37
C PHE A 473 -18.86 16.67 21.13
N GLY A 474 -18.53 15.62 21.87
CA GLY A 474 -19.47 14.92 22.72
C GLY A 474 -19.71 15.61 24.07
N PHE A 475 -20.35 14.89 24.98
CA PHE A 475 -20.49 15.30 26.38
C PHE A 475 -19.13 15.38 27.06
N TRP A 476 -19.02 16.27 28.05
CA TRP A 476 -17.84 16.35 28.90
C TRP A 476 -17.72 15.11 29.79
N THR A 477 -16.51 14.57 29.88
CA THR A 477 -16.15 13.45 30.74
C THR A 477 -15.08 13.87 31.73
N GLU A 478 -15.14 13.39 32.97
CA GLU A 478 -14.04 13.60 33.90
C GLU A 478 -12.82 12.77 33.48
N ARG A 479 -11.68 13.44 33.30
CA ARG A 479 -10.42 12.87 32.81
C ARG A 479 -9.85 11.81 33.75
N ASP A 480 -9.96 12.06 35.05
CA ASP A 480 -9.68 11.09 36.09
C ASP A 480 -10.82 11.13 37.10
N ARG A 481 -11.72 10.16 36.96
CA ARG A 481 -12.86 9.98 37.86
C ARG A 481 -12.45 9.76 39.32
N CYS A 482 -11.15 9.52 39.56
CA CYS A 482 -10.52 9.29 40.86
C CYS A 482 -9.68 10.44 41.38
N SER A 483 -9.48 11.47 40.57
CA SER A 483 -8.78 12.68 40.98
C SER A 483 -9.76 13.68 41.60
N THR A 484 -9.35 14.29 42.72
CA THR A 484 -10.08 15.39 43.36
C THR A 484 -10.08 16.68 42.54
N ALA A 485 -9.27 16.77 41.47
CA ALA A 485 -9.06 17.99 40.69
C ALA A 485 -10.24 18.40 39.79
N GLY A 486 -11.26 17.54 39.62
CA GLY A 486 -12.47 17.89 38.85
C GLY A 486 -12.17 18.21 37.39
N GLU A 487 -11.19 17.50 36.81
CA GLU A 487 -10.74 17.79 35.46
C GLU A 487 -11.71 17.23 34.41
N TRP A 488 -12.17 18.07 33.49
CA TRP A 488 -13.12 17.73 32.43
C TRP A 488 -12.44 17.71 31.07
N GLU A 489 -12.79 16.73 30.25
CA GLU A 489 -12.35 16.63 28.87
C GLU A 489 -13.49 16.32 27.89
N THR A 490 -13.32 16.70 26.63
CA THR A 490 -14.20 16.32 25.52
C THR A 490 -13.37 16.14 24.24
N PHE A 491 -13.90 15.38 23.27
CA PHE A 491 -13.19 14.97 22.06
C PHE A 491 -14.04 15.23 20.81
N ALA A 492 -13.38 15.55 19.71
CA ALA A 492 -13.94 15.59 18.36
C ALA A 492 -12.95 15.01 17.35
N THR A 493 -13.47 14.46 16.25
CA THR A 493 -12.69 13.82 15.19
C THR A 493 -13.08 14.39 13.83
N LEU A 494 -12.12 15.00 13.14
CA LEU A 494 -12.26 15.47 11.76
C LEU A 494 -11.43 14.58 10.83
N THR A 495 -12.12 13.86 9.93
CA THR A 495 -11.48 13.05 8.90
C THR A 495 -11.28 13.87 7.63
N LEU A 496 -10.07 13.87 7.07
CA LEU A 496 -9.82 14.52 5.79
C LEU A 496 -9.89 13.51 4.64
N GLY A 497 -10.40 13.98 3.51
CA GLY A 497 -10.47 13.26 2.25
C GLY A 497 -10.06 14.16 1.08
N LEU A 498 -9.97 13.57 -0.10
CA LEU A 498 -9.68 14.29 -1.33
C LEU A 498 -10.75 14.01 -2.36
N GLU A 499 -11.08 15.02 -3.15
CA GLU A 499 -12.00 14.89 -4.27
C GLU A 499 -11.37 15.47 -5.54
N ASP A 500 -11.61 14.83 -6.68
CA ASP A 500 -11.20 15.38 -7.98
C ASP A 500 -12.11 16.54 -8.41
N GLU A 501 -11.85 17.10 -9.59
CA GLU A 501 -12.65 18.18 -10.18
C GLU A 501 -14.12 17.79 -10.43
N THR A 502 -14.43 16.48 -10.48
CA THR A 502 -15.78 15.94 -10.65
C THR A 502 -16.47 15.61 -9.31
N GLY A 503 -15.80 15.87 -8.19
CA GLY A 503 -16.28 15.55 -6.84
C GLY A 503 -16.14 14.07 -6.45
N ARG A 504 -15.39 13.27 -7.22
CA ARG A 504 -15.17 11.85 -6.88
C ARG A 504 -14.03 11.71 -5.88
N PRO A 505 -14.15 10.81 -4.89
CA PRO A 505 -13.12 10.61 -3.89
C PRO A 505 -11.81 10.10 -4.51
N VAL A 506 -10.69 10.68 -4.11
CA VAL A 506 -9.33 10.29 -4.50
C VAL A 506 -8.64 9.62 -3.32
N HIS A 507 -8.52 8.30 -3.35
CA HIS A 507 -7.93 7.52 -2.25
C HIS A 507 -6.40 7.57 -2.23
N ARG A 508 -5.76 7.78 -3.37
CA ARG A 508 -4.30 7.91 -3.50
C ARG A 508 -4.01 9.08 -4.44
N PRO A 509 -3.61 10.25 -3.91
CA PRO A 509 -3.28 11.36 -4.78
C PRO A 509 -2.01 11.02 -5.57
N ALA A 510 -2.01 11.33 -6.85
CA ALA A 510 -0.85 11.08 -7.71
C ALA A 510 0.37 11.94 -7.33
N LEU A 511 0.12 13.08 -6.67
CA LEU A 511 1.14 13.96 -6.12
C LEU A 511 0.98 14.07 -4.61
N PRO A 512 2.07 14.05 -3.84
CA PRO A 512 2.01 14.32 -2.42
C PRO A 512 1.40 15.70 -2.17
N ILE A 513 0.48 15.78 -1.21
CA ILE A 513 -0.10 17.06 -0.81
C ILE A 513 0.90 17.75 0.08
N ARG A 514 1.34 18.93 -0.35
CA ARG A 514 2.08 19.84 0.51
C ARG A 514 1.13 20.62 1.40
N TYR A 515 1.49 20.72 2.66
CA TYR A 515 0.88 21.60 3.65
C TYR A 515 1.74 22.86 3.77
N GLY A 516 1.24 23.92 4.41
CA GLY A 516 1.98 25.17 4.64
C GLY A 516 3.39 25.00 5.25
N ILE A 517 4.13 26.11 5.35
CA ILE A 517 5.58 26.21 5.61
C ILE A 517 6.13 25.10 6.55
N ASP A 518 6.75 24.10 5.91
CA ASP A 518 7.62 23.01 6.39
C ASP A 518 7.55 22.65 7.89
N VAL A 519 6.50 21.91 8.28
CA VAL A 519 6.56 20.98 9.42
C VAL A 519 5.79 19.71 9.08
N GLN A 520 6.49 18.57 8.99
CA GLN A 520 5.82 17.27 9.01
C GLN A 520 5.21 17.06 10.40
N PRO A 521 3.93 16.66 10.52
CA PRO A 521 3.38 16.30 11.81
C PRO A 521 4.23 15.18 12.42
N VAL A 522 4.68 15.37 13.67
CA VAL A 522 5.37 14.32 14.42
C VAL A 522 4.35 13.23 14.68
N ASP A 523 4.50 12.11 13.97
CA ASP A 523 3.51 11.04 13.96
C ASP A 523 3.17 10.56 15.38
N GLY A 524 1.87 10.50 15.67
CA GLY A 524 1.33 9.76 16.81
C GLY A 524 1.32 10.42 18.19
N LYS A 525 1.86 11.64 18.40
CA LYS A 525 1.79 12.33 19.72
C LYS A 525 0.91 13.58 19.69
N TYR A 526 0.09 13.76 20.72
CA TYR A 526 -0.62 15.01 20.97
C TYR A 526 0.38 16.14 21.17
N ALA A 527 0.23 17.23 20.43
CA ALA A 527 1.04 18.44 20.57
C ALA A 527 0.17 19.65 20.91
N VAL A 528 0.74 20.60 21.65
CA VAL A 528 0.10 21.91 21.90
C VAL A 528 -0.02 22.64 20.56
N VAL A 529 -1.17 23.26 20.33
CA VAL A 529 -1.47 23.95 19.07
C VAL A 529 -0.50 25.11 18.83
N GLY A 530 0.32 25.03 17.79
CA GLY A 530 1.27 26.10 17.48
C GLY A 530 2.27 25.86 16.35
N GLN A 531 2.07 24.91 15.44
CA GLN A 531 3.04 24.65 14.35
C GLN A 531 2.40 24.74 12.95
N THR A 532 2.80 25.83 12.26
CA THR A 532 2.80 26.27 10.84
C THR A 532 1.98 25.62 9.71
N THR A 533 1.29 24.48 9.86
CA THR A 533 0.54 23.85 8.75
C THR A 533 -0.97 24.17 8.74
N TRP A 534 -1.51 24.62 9.87
CA TRP A 534 -2.91 24.97 10.07
C TRP A 534 -3.05 26.01 11.18
N ARG A 535 -4.11 26.81 11.14
CA ARG A 535 -4.34 27.92 12.07
C ARG A 535 -5.72 27.80 12.70
N ILE A 536 -5.79 27.90 14.02
CA ILE A 536 -7.06 28.10 14.71
C ILE A 536 -7.47 29.56 14.54
N VAL A 537 -8.72 29.77 14.11
CA VAL A 537 -9.29 31.08 13.86
C VAL A 537 -10.46 31.33 14.82
N ASP A 538 -10.79 32.60 15.06
CA ASP A 538 -11.88 33.03 15.94
C ASP A 538 -11.80 32.51 17.40
N ASP A 539 -10.59 32.20 17.91
CA ASP A 539 -10.36 31.72 19.28
C ASP A 539 -10.15 32.86 20.30
N ALA A 540 -11.20 33.66 20.52
CA ALA A 540 -11.14 34.89 21.31
C ALA A 540 -10.64 34.68 22.75
N GLN A 541 -10.96 33.54 23.37
CA GLN A 541 -10.55 33.23 24.74
C GLN A 541 -9.25 32.41 24.82
N ARG A 542 -8.60 32.15 23.68
CA ARG A 542 -7.39 31.33 23.57
C ARG A 542 -7.53 29.92 24.16
N VAL A 543 -8.72 29.33 24.09
CA VAL A 543 -8.97 27.98 24.64
C VAL A 543 -8.40 26.94 23.70
N TYR A 544 -8.64 27.12 22.41
CA TYR A 544 -8.23 26.17 21.39
C TYR A 544 -6.76 26.31 20.98
N THR A 545 -6.21 27.52 21.07
CA THR A 545 -4.78 27.84 20.89
C THR A 545 -3.97 27.70 22.18
N GLY A 546 -4.63 27.52 23.32
CA GLY A 546 -4.01 27.40 24.63
C GLY A 546 -3.64 25.97 25.01
N PRO A 547 -3.09 25.78 26.22
CA PRO A 547 -2.72 24.46 26.74
C PRO A 547 -3.93 23.58 27.06
N ALA A 548 -5.13 24.16 27.07
CA ALA A 548 -6.38 23.45 27.28
C ALA A 548 -6.76 22.57 26.08
N THR A 549 -6.14 22.74 24.91
CA THR A 549 -6.49 21.94 23.73
C THR A 549 -5.28 21.19 23.20
N LEU A 550 -5.47 19.89 23.00
CA LEU A 550 -4.50 18.99 22.39
C LEU A 550 -5.04 18.54 21.04
N VAL A 551 -4.17 18.60 20.02
CA VAL A 551 -4.51 18.12 18.67
C VAL A 551 -3.52 17.04 18.29
N ARG A 552 -4.04 15.95 17.73
CA ARG A 552 -3.27 14.84 17.20
C ARG A 552 -3.69 14.58 15.77
N TRP A 553 -2.70 14.53 14.88
CA TRP A 553 -2.89 14.09 13.50
C TRP A 553 -2.46 12.63 13.40
N THR A 554 -3.30 11.78 12.78
CA THR A 554 -2.96 10.39 12.49
C THR A 554 -3.15 10.05 11.01
N GLY A 555 -2.29 9.18 10.48
CA GLY A 555 -2.39 8.65 9.11
C GLY A 555 -1.55 9.37 8.05
N SER A 556 -1.39 8.69 6.91
CA SER A 556 -0.77 9.25 5.70
C SER A 556 -1.77 10.16 4.98
N PRO A 557 -1.38 11.37 4.52
CA PRO A 557 -2.25 12.32 3.84
C PRO A 557 -3.18 11.70 2.78
N PRO A 558 -4.50 11.97 2.81
CA PRO A 558 -5.22 12.79 3.80
C PRO A 558 -5.47 12.02 5.12
N GLY A 559 -5.14 12.64 6.27
CA GLY A 559 -5.18 12.01 7.59
C GLY A 559 -6.42 12.37 8.43
N VAL A 560 -6.35 12.10 9.73
CA VAL A 560 -7.41 12.34 10.72
C VAL A 560 -6.90 13.29 11.81
N PHE A 561 -7.67 14.32 12.12
CA PHE A 561 -7.46 15.18 13.28
C PHE A 561 -8.31 14.71 14.45
N GLU A 562 -7.66 14.36 15.56
CA GLU A 562 -8.25 14.12 16.87
C GLU A 562 -8.03 15.37 17.72
N ILE A 563 -9.10 15.98 18.21
CA ILE A 563 -9.07 17.22 18.98
C ILE A 563 -9.62 16.92 20.36
N GLN A 564 -8.84 17.25 21.39
CA GLN A 564 -9.18 17.06 22.79
C GLN A 564 -9.13 18.40 23.50
N VAL A 565 -10.20 18.77 24.20
CA VAL A 565 -10.22 19.95 25.08
C VAL A 565 -10.24 19.47 26.52
N ILE A 566 -9.38 20.02 27.37
CA ILE A 566 -9.14 19.64 28.76
C ILE A 566 -9.18 20.90 29.62
N ASN A 567 -10.00 20.90 30.67
CA ASN A 567 -10.06 21.94 31.70
C ASN A 567 -10.13 23.37 31.14
N PRO A 568 -11.11 23.68 30.27
CA PRO A 568 -11.21 25.02 29.70
C PRO A 568 -11.54 26.05 30.80
N PRO A 569 -11.22 27.34 30.58
CA PRO A 569 -11.48 28.41 31.54
C PRO A 569 -13.00 28.68 31.71
N GLU A 570 -13.40 29.23 32.84
CA GLU A 570 -14.81 29.44 33.23
C GLU A 570 -15.70 30.16 32.19
N PRO A 571 -15.21 31.20 31.47
CA PRO A 571 -16.00 31.82 30.39
C PRO A 571 -16.37 30.84 29.27
N PHE A 572 -15.52 29.87 28.96
CA PHE A 572 -15.79 28.83 27.98
C PHE A 572 -16.67 27.73 28.55
N ARG A 573 -16.50 27.37 29.83
CA ARG A 573 -17.30 26.34 30.51
C ARG A 573 -18.80 26.66 30.48
N SER A 574 -19.13 27.94 30.70
CA SER A 574 -20.50 28.44 30.74
C SER A 574 -21.09 28.74 29.36
N ALA A 575 -20.26 29.16 28.41
CA ALA A 575 -20.67 29.49 27.04
C ALA A 575 -19.62 29.03 26.01
N PRO A 576 -19.56 27.73 25.68
CA PRO A 576 -18.63 27.23 24.68
C PRO A 576 -18.92 27.81 23.30
N TYR A 577 -17.88 28.02 22.50
CA TYR A 577 -17.99 28.45 21.10
C TYR A 577 -17.37 27.41 20.16
N PRO A 578 -17.72 27.41 18.85
CA PRO A 578 -17.23 26.40 17.89
C PRO A 578 -15.70 26.43 17.73
N PHE A 579 -15.11 25.26 17.48
CA PHE A 579 -13.71 25.16 17.07
C PHE A 579 -13.61 25.44 15.57
N ARG A 580 -12.82 26.43 15.18
CA ARG A 580 -12.57 26.74 13.77
C ARG A 580 -11.10 26.57 13.42
N MET A 581 -10.82 25.75 12.42
CA MET A 581 -9.47 25.47 11.94
C MET A 581 -9.38 25.77 10.46
N ARG A 582 -8.37 26.55 10.08
CA ARG A 582 -8.01 26.83 8.69
C ARG A 582 -6.77 26.03 8.30
N LEU A 583 -6.88 25.25 7.23
CA LEU A 583 -5.79 24.50 6.62
C LEU A 583 -5.31 25.16 5.33
N PHE A 584 -4.00 25.22 5.18
CA PHE A 584 -3.33 25.69 3.98
C PHE A 584 -2.61 24.53 3.32
N THR A 585 -3.06 24.14 2.13
CA THR A 585 -2.45 23.06 1.35
C THR A 585 -2.21 23.48 -0.10
N SER A 586 -1.35 22.74 -0.81
CA SER A 586 -1.22 22.80 -2.27
C SER A 586 -2.56 22.61 -3.01
N THR A 587 -3.56 22.01 -2.35
CA THR A 587 -4.93 21.84 -2.88
C THR A 587 -5.89 23.01 -2.58
N GLY A 588 -5.36 24.04 -1.94
CA GLY A 588 -6.06 25.27 -1.56
C GLY A 588 -6.27 25.46 -0.07
N VAL A 589 -7.08 26.46 0.25
CA VAL A 589 -7.38 26.88 1.62
C VAL A 589 -8.75 26.34 2.03
N ARG A 590 -8.81 25.68 3.18
CA ARG A 590 -10.05 25.15 3.74
C ARG A 590 -10.22 25.64 5.16
N GLU A 591 -11.46 25.91 5.56
CA GLU A 591 -11.81 26.15 6.94
C GLU A 591 -12.82 25.09 7.37
N PHE A 592 -12.63 24.57 8.58
CA PHE A 592 -13.46 23.53 9.17
C PHE A 592 -13.99 24.06 10.50
N GLU A 593 -15.31 24.10 10.64
CA GLU A 593 -15.99 24.41 11.89
C GLU A 593 -16.48 23.13 12.56
N ILE A 594 -16.03 22.85 13.77
CA ILE A 594 -16.60 21.80 14.60
C ILE A 594 -17.57 22.49 15.57
N PRO A 595 -18.86 22.07 15.59
CA PRO A 595 -19.85 22.64 16.50
C PRO A 595 -19.38 22.65 17.95
N ALA A 596 -19.74 23.71 18.69
CA ALA A 596 -19.31 23.86 20.07
C ALA A 596 -19.72 22.65 20.95
N PRO A 597 -18.91 22.24 21.94
CA PRO A 597 -19.35 21.27 22.93
C PRO A 597 -20.53 21.83 23.74
N PRO A 598 -21.34 20.98 24.40
CA PRO A 598 -22.29 21.46 25.40
C PRO A 598 -21.55 22.18 26.54
N PRO A 599 -22.21 23.05 27.34
CA PRO A 599 -21.59 23.63 28.53
C PRO A 599 -21.04 22.55 29.47
N VAL A 600 -19.92 22.86 30.14
CA VAL A 600 -19.36 21.94 31.14
C VAL A 600 -20.39 21.79 32.26
N PRO A 601 -20.68 20.55 32.72
CA PRO A 601 -21.54 20.34 33.88
C PRO A 601 -21.10 21.23 35.04
N ARG A 602 -22.06 21.90 35.67
CA ARG A 602 -21.76 22.73 36.85
C ARG A 602 -21.27 21.82 37.98
N PRO A 603 -20.27 22.27 38.75
CA PRO A 603 -19.92 21.57 39.98
C PRO A 603 -21.15 21.56 40.92
N PRO A 604 -21.30 20.51 41.73
CA PRO A 604 -22.44 20.34 42.63
C PRO A 604 -22.46 21.50 43.64
N GLU A 605 -23.58 22.23 43.70
CA GLU A 605 -23.71 23.45 44.51
C GLU A 605 -24.08 23.12 45.96
N THR A 606 -24.86 22.05 46.16
CA THR A 606 -25.30 21.62 47.48
C THR A 606 -24.34 20.61 48.12
N GLU A 607 -24.39 20.49 49.45
CA GLU A 607 -23.60 19.49 50.18
C GLU A 607 -24.08 18.07 49.89
N GLU A 608 -25.38 17.87 49.67
CA GLU A 608 -25.97 16.59 49.26
C GLU A 608 -25.54 16.16 47.85
N GLU A 609 -25.51 17.09 46.89
CA GLU A 609 -24.98 16.80 45.55
C GLU A 609 -23.47 16.52 45.57
N ARG A 610 -22.72 17.25 46.40
CA ARG A 610 -21.28 16.98 46.62
C ARG A 610 -21.06 15.59 47.19
N ILE A 611 -21.89 15.14 48.13
CA ILE A 611 -21.83 13.80 48.71
C ILE A 611 -22.25 12.74 47.68
N ALA A 612 -23.30 12.98 46.89
CA ALA A 612 -23.75 12.06 45.84
C ALA A 612 -22.72 11.90 44.72
N GLU A 613 -22.09 12.99 44.30
CA GLU A 613 -21.01 12.98 43.30
C GLU A 613 -19.75 12.34 43.85
N ALA A 614 -19.36 12.63 45.10
CA ALA A 614 -18.27 11.94 45.77
C ALA A 614 -18.53 10.44 45.90
N ALA A 615 -19.75 10.02 46.24
CA ALA A 615 -20.14 8.62 46.31
C ALA A 615 -20.11 7.93 44.94
N LYS A 616 -20.57 8.61 43.89
CA LYS A 616 -20.50 8.13 42.50
C LYS A 616 -19.05 8.02 42.02
N ARG A 617 -18.20 9.02 42.32
CA ARG A 617 -16.75 9.00 42.03
C ARG A 617 -16.05 7.85 42.74
N ILE A 618 -16.28 7.69 44.04
CA ILE A 618 -15.72 6.57 44.83
C ILE A 618 -16.18 5.24 44.22
N SER A 619 -17.45 5.11 43.82
CA SER A 619 -17.98 3.91 43.16
C SER A 619 -17.29 3.65 41.81
N ASP A 620 -17.15 4.67 40.95
CA ASP A 620 -16.49 4.56 39.64
C ASP A 620 -15.00 4.20 39.80
N CYS A 621 -14.33 4.68 40.85
CA CYS A 621 -12.93 4.38 41.17
C CYS A 621 -12.69 2.99 41.71
N TYR A 622 -13.61 2.47 42.52
CA TYR A 622 -13.60 1.06 42.90
C TYR A 622 -13.84 0.14 41.69
N THR A 623 -14.57 0.63 40.69
CA THR A 623 -14.81 -0.09 39.43
C THR A 623 -13.60 -0.06 38.50
N PHE A 624 -12.79 1.02 38.51
CA PHE A 624 -11.59 1.18 37.66
C PHE A 624 -10.30 0.58 38.27
N SER A 625 -10.13 0.65 39.60
CA SER A 625 -8.96 0.08 40.33
C SER A 625 -8.93 -1.45 40.31
N THR A 626 -10.08 -2.10 40.14
CA THR A 626 -10.17 -3.56 39.94
C THR A 626 -9.83 -3.99 38.50
N LEU A 627 -9.75 -3.05 37.55
CA LEU A 627 -9.42 -3.27 36.14
C LEU A 627 -7.91 -3.08 35.87
N LEU A 628 -7.26 -2.08 36.46
CA LEU A 628 -5.82 -1.81 36.27
C LEU A 628 -4.89 -2.83 36.95
N THR A 629 -5.36 -3.49 38.02
CA THR A 629 -4.62 -4.59 38.66
C THR A 629 -4.70 -5.90 37.85
N ARG A 630 -5.53 -5.97 36.80
CA ARG A 630 -5.69 -7.16 35.94
C ARG A 630 -4.99 -7.07 34.57
N VAL A 631 -4.42 -5.91 34.20
CA VAL A 631 -3.86 -5.69 32.85
C VAL A 631 -2.33 -5.88 32.77
N LYS A 632 -1.64 -6.17 33.88
CA LYS A 632 -0.23 -6.59 33.84
C LYS A 632 -0.08 -8.12 33.93
N ALA A 633 -0.37 -8.81 32.83
CA ALA A 633 0.36 -10.00 32.37
C ALA A 633 -0.21 -10.49 31.03
N LEU A 634 0.60 -10.39 29.97
CA LEU A 634 0.43 -11.12 28.71
C LEU A 634 0.38 -12.62 28.99
N GLN A 635 -0.79 -13.26 28.88
CA GLN A 635 -0.93 -14.71 28.70
C GLN A 635 -2.33 -15.04 28.15
N VAL A 636 -2.37 -15.73 27.01
CA VAL A 636 -3.61 -16.22 26.37
C VAL A 636 -4.24 -17.30 27.25
N PHE A 637 -5.22 -16.90 28.05
CA PHE A 637 -6.20 -17.78 28.71
C PHE A 637 -7.56 -17.08 28.62
N TRP A 638 -8.59 -17.77 28.10
CA TRP A 638 -9.98 -17.30 28.22
C TRP A 638 -10.42 -17.44 29.69
N LEU A 639 -10.03 -16.44 30.49
CA LEU A 639 -10.22 -16.21 31.93
C LEU A 639 -9.87 -17.39 32.91
N PRO A 640 -9.27 -17.08 34.08
CA PRO A 640 -9.29 -18.02 35.20
C PRO A 640 -10.74 -18.27 35.61
N THR A 641 -11.11 -19.53 35.60
CA THR A 641 -12.29 -19.99 36.33
C THR A 641 -12.01 -19.81 37.83
N PRO A 642 -13.00 -19.43 38.67
CA PRO A 642 -14.40 -19.16 38.33
C PRO A 642 -14.77 -17.67 38.38
N GLN A 643 -15.61 -17.24 37.43
CA GLN A 643 -16.50 -16.11 37.67
C GLN A 643 -17.53 -16.51 38.76
N PRO A 644 -17.96 -15.58 39.63
CA PRO A 644 -19.09 -15.83 40.50
C PRO A 644 -20.33 -16.09 39.63
N VAL A 645 -20.84 -17.33 39.69
CA VAL A 645 -22.23 -17.86 39.59
C VAL A 645 -23.36 -17.04 38.91
N ILE A 646 -23.09 -16.07 38.04
CA ILE A 646 -24.18 -15.36 37.34
C ILE A 646 -24.51 -16.15 36.06
N ARG A 647 -25.61 -16.91 36.14
CA ARG A 647 -26.23 -17.61 35.01
C ARG A 647 -26.80 -16.56 34.04
N THR A 648 -25.98 -16.04 33.13
CA THR A 648 -26.43 -15.19 32.01
C THR A 648 -26.43 -15.98 30.72
N ALA A 649 -27.37 -15.69 29.83
CA ALA A 649 -27.33 -16.25 28.49
C ALA A 649 -26.11 -15.67 27.73
N GLN A 650 -25.65 -16.37 26.70
CA GLN A 650 -24.47 -16.00 25.93
C GLN A 650 -24.81 -15.99 24.45
N HIS A 651 -24.36 -14.96 23.74
CA HIS A 651 -24.34 -14.92 22.29
C HIS A 651 -22.91 -15.03 21.78
N TRP A 652 -22.63 -16.08 21.00
CA TRP A 652 -21.35 -16.30 20.34
C TRP A 652 -21.50 -16.05 18.86
N LEU A 653 -20.59 -15.30 18.28
CA LEU A 653 -20.43 -15.08 16.83
C LEU A 653 -19.02 -15.50 16.46
N VAL A 654 -18.88 -16.41 15.51
CA VAL A 654 -17.61 -16.92 15.00
C VAL A 654 -17.61 -16.76 13.50
N ALA A 655 -16.66 -16.02 12.94
CA ALA A 655 -16.45 -15.92 11.50
C ALA A 655 -15.07 -16.48 11.14
N ILE A 656 -14.99 -17.34 10.14
CA ILE A 656 -13.73 -17.98 9.70
C ILE A 656 -13.57 -17.79 8.20
N ARG A 657 -12.45 -17.21 7.78
CA ARG A 657 -12.10 -16.99 6.36
C ARG A 657 -10.99 -17.95 5.90
N GLY A 658 -10.98 -18.21 4.59
CA GLY A 658 -9.97 -19.02 3.92
C GLY A 658 -10.21 -20.52 4.02
N LEU A 659 -11.46 -20.95 4.16
CA LEU A 659 -11.85 -22.37 4.16
C LEU A 659 -12.07 -22.88 2.73
N ASP A 660 -11.76 -24.15 2.49
CA ASP A 660 -12.09 -24.82 1.24
C ASP A 660 -13.56 -25.23 1.20
N GLY A 661 -14.15 -25.37 0.01
CA GLY A 661 -15.58 -25.65 -0.16
C GLY A 661 -16.10 -26.96 0.47
N GLU A 662 -15.20 -27.87 0.83
CA GLU A 662 -15.47 -29.15 1.50
C GLU A 662 -15.23 -29.11 3.02
N ASP A 663 -14.61 -28.05 3.54
CA ASP A 663 -14.32 -27.95 4.97
C ASP A 663 -15.60 -27.90 5.79
N ARG A 664 -15.55 -28.52 6.97
CA ARG A 664 -16.58 -28.39 8.01
C ARG A 664 -15.98 -27.73 9.22
N VAL A 665 -16.70 -26.80 9.83
CA VAL A 665 -16.32 -26.19 11.11
C VAL A 665 -17.25 -26.71 12.17
N ASN A 666 -16.69 -27.38 13.17
CA ASN A 666 -17.43 -27.84 14.34
C ASN A 666 -17.12 -26.94 15.53
N VAL A 667 -18.17 -26.54 16.24
CA VAL A 667 -18.10 -25.74 17.45
C VAL A 667 -18.56 -26.60 18.62
N TRP A 668 -17.66 -26.84 19.55
CA TRP A 668 -17.86 -27.70 20.71
C TRP A 668 -17.88 -26.88 21.99
N ASP A 669 -18.63 -27.35 22.99
CA ASP A 669 -18.34 -27.02 24.38
C ASP A 669 -17.05 -27.73 24.78
N ALA A 670 -16.00 -26.97 25.07
CA ALA A 670 -14.69 -27.52 25.38
C ALA A 670 -14.69 -28.36 26.68
N HIS A 671 -15.68 -28.16 27.57
CA HIS A 671 -15.75 -28.88 28.83
C HIS A 671 -16.58 -30.17 28.70
N THR A 672 -17.80 -30.07 28.20
CA THR A 672 -18.70 -31.22 28.07
C THR A 672 -18.42 -32.06 26.82
N ARG A 673 -17.62 -31.54 25.88
CA ARG A 673 -17.37 -32.10 24.54
C ARG A 673 -18.65 -32.25 23.71
N GLU A 674 -19.67 -31.48 24.06
CA GLU A 674 -20.92 -31.44 23.34
C GLU A 674 -20.76 -30.65 22.04
N LEU A 675 -21.20 -31.21 20.91
CA LEU A 675 -21.30 -30.47 19.65
C LEU A 675 -22.42 -29.44 19.74
N LEU A 676 -22.08 -28.16 19.61
CA LEU A 676 -23.01 -27.05 19.66
C LEU A 676 -23.49 -26.64 18.26
N ALA A 677 -22.57 -26.65 17.29
CA ALA A 677 -22.87 -26.38 15.88
C ALA A 677 -21.85 -27.01 14.93
N GLU A 678 -22.30 -27.31 13.73
CA GLU A 678 -21.52 -27.69 12.55
C GLU A 678 -21.92 -26.76 11.40
N THR A 679 -20.96 -26.22 10.67
CA THR A 679 -21.22 -25.35 9.51
C THR A 679 -20.23 -25.64 8.38
N ARG A 680 -20.62 -25.29 7.15
CA ARG A 680 -19.76 -25.36 5.96
C ARG A 680 -19.61 -23.97 5.37
N PRO A 681 -18.45 -23.66 4.74
CA PRO A 681 -18.28 -22.37 4.10
C PRO A 681 -19.25 -22.19 2.95
N TYR A 682 -19.76 -20.97 2.83
CA TYR A 682 -20.49 -20.52 1.66
C TYR A 682 -19.52 -20.00 0.59
N ALA A 683 -20.04 -19.51 -0.54
CA ALA A 683 -19.24 -18.99 -1.65
C ALA A 683 -18.20 -17.96 -1.15
N GLY A 684 -16.92 -18.20 -1.46
CA GLY A 684 -15.79 -17.35 -1.03
C GLY A 684 -15.00 -17.85 0.18
N GLY A 685 -15.23 -19.10 0.64
CA GLY A 685 -14.41 -19.71 1.69
C GLY A 685 -14.58 -19.09 3.07
N LEU A 686 -15.75 -18.50 3.32
CA LEU A 686 -16.14 -17.90 4.59
C LEU A 686 -17.26 -18.74 5.22
N THR A 687 -17.18 -18.92 6.53
CA THR A 687 -18.29 -19.47 7.31
C THR A 687 -18.57 -18.63 8.54
N GLU A 688 -19.84 -18.51 8.91
CA GLU A 688 -20.29 -17.77 10.09
C GLU A 688 -21.15 -18.68 11.00
N VAL A 689 -20.74 -18.81 12.25
CA VAL A 689 -21.49 -19.51 13.30
C VAL A 689 -22.00 -18.47 14.29
N SER A 690 -23.28 -18.56 14.63
CA SER A 690 -23.88 -17.71 15.64
C SER A 690 -24.72 -18.56 16.57
N LEU A 691 -24.40 -18.55 17.86
CA LEU A 691 -25.02 -19.39 18.88
C LEU A 691 -25.59 -18.54 19.99
N VAL A 692 -26.88 -18.72 20.28
CA VAL A 692 -27.48 -18.17 21.50
C VAL A 692 -27.67 -19.32 22.50
N LEU A 693 -26.89 -19.26 23.58
CA LEU A 693 -26.90 -20.25 24.65
C LEU A 693 -27.66 -19.66 25.86
N PRO A 694 -28.83 -20.21 26.23
CA PRO A 694 -29.53 -19.80 27.44
C PRO A 694 -28.67 -19.91 28.69
N ALA A 695 -29.06 -19.24 29.76
CA ALA A 695 -28.33 -19.20 31.02
C ALA A 695 -27.99 -20.59 31.61
N GLY A 696 -28.86 -21.59 31.38
CA GLY A 696 -28.63 -23.00 31.78
C GLY A 696 -27.73 -23.82 30.85
N GLN A 697 -27.42 -23.29 29.65
CA GLN A 697 -26.59 -23.90 28.62
C GLN A 697 -25.33 -23.07 28.33
N ALA A 698 -25.06 -22.04 29.14
CA ALA A 698 -23.91 -21.17 28.99
C ALA A 698 -22.62 -21.98 29.13
N VAL A 699 -21.74 -21.88 28.13
CA VAL A 699 -20.47 -22.60 28.10
C VAL A 699 -19.34 -21.73 28.61
N ARG A 700 -18.34 -22.37 29.23
CA ARG A 700 -17.16 -21.66 29.75
C ARG A 700 -16.13 -21.40 28.66
N ALA A 701 -16.02 -22.32 27.70
CA ALA A 701 -15.07 -22.23 26.60
C ALA A 701 -15.60 -22.97 25.37
N LEU A 702 -15.34 -22.39 24.20
CA LEU A 702 -15.58 -23.04 22.91
C LEU A 702 -14.30 -23.68 22.39
N GLN A 703 -14.45 -24.81 21.72
CA GLN A 703 -13.40 -25.41 20.91
C GLN A 703 -13.87 -25.50 19.47
N LEU A 704 -13.05 -25.00 18.55
CA LEU A 704 -13.29 -25.08 17.11
C LEU A 704 -12.45 -26.20 16.53
N THR A 705 -13.05 -27.10 15.75
CA THR A 705 -12.32 -28.11 14.99
C THR A 705 -12.72 -28.08 13.52
N LEU A 706 -11.80 -28.49 12.65
CA LEU A 706 -12.06 -28.63 11.21
C LEU A 706 -12.37 -30.08 10.88
N ASN A 707 -13.31 -30.28 9.97
CA ASN A 707 -13.70 -31.57 9.41
C ASN A 707 -14.16 -32.56 10.47
N GLU A 708 -13.62 -33.77 10.48
CA GLU A 708 -14.05 -34.82 11.42
C GLU A 708 -13.18 -34.85 12.69
N GLU A 709 -12.40 -33.80 12.94
CA GLU A 709 -11.56 -33.76 14.13
C GLU A 709 -12.40 -33.62 15.41
N PRO A 710 -12.28 -34.56 16.38
CA PRO A 710 -13.01 -34.47 17.63
C PRO A 710 -12.41 -33.39 18.55
N PRO A 711 -13.18 -32.89 19.54
CA PRO A 711 -12.65 -31.95 20.52
C PRO A 711 -11.56 -32.65 21.36
N ILE A 712 -10.36 -32.06 21.35
CA ILE A 712 -9.22 -32.54 22.15
C ILE A 712 -9.26 -31.97 23.57
N PRO A 713 -8.75 -32.70 24.59
CA PRO A 713 -8.64 -32.17 25.95
C PRO A 713 -7.86 -30.85 26.00
N MET A 714 -8.26 -29.94 26.89
CA MET A 714 -7.68 -28.60 27.02
C MET A 714 -6.16 -28.61 27.21
N GLU A 715 -5.63 -29.56 27.98
CA GLU A 715 -4.18 -29.75 28.17
C GLU A 715 -3.45 -30.11 26.87
N THR A 716 -4.10 -30.90 26.01
CA THR A 716 -3.55 -31.28 24.70
C THR A 716 -3.62 -30.11 23.73
N TYR A 717 -4.68 -29.31 23.78
CA TYR A 717 -4.80 -28.07 23.01
C TYR A 717 -3.71 -27.06 23.39
N ALA A 718 -3.53 -26.78 24.69
CA ALA A 718 -2.52 -25.85 25.19
C ALA A 718 -1.10 -26.24 24.73
N ARG A 719 -0.76 -27.54 24.77
CA ARG A 719 0.53 -28.05 24.26
C ARG A 719 0.69 -27.84 22.75
N ARG A 720 -0.36 -28.03 21.95
CA ARG A 720 -0.32 -27.82 20.48
C ARG A 720 -0.14 -26.35 20.12
N VAL A 721 -0.85 -25.45 20.79
CA VAL A 721 -0.70 -23.99 20.57
C VAL A 721 0.71 -23.53 20.93
N ALA A 722 1.31 -24.06 22.00
CA ALA A 722 2.70 -23.76 22.37
C ALA A 722 3.70 -24.23 21.29
N ALA A 723 3.47 -25.40 20.67
CA ALA A 723 4.33 -25.93 19.62
C ALA A 723 4.20 -25.19 18.27
N LEU A 724 3.11 -24.45 18.04
CA LEU A 724 2.84 -23.72 16.79
C LEU A 724 3.50 -22.33 16.73
N ARG A 725 3.89 -21.73 17.87
CA ARG A 725 4.48 -20.38 17.95
C ARG A 725 5.91 -20.25 17.37
N GLY A 726 6.37 -21.23 16.58
CA GLY A 726 7.72 -21.25 16.01
C GLY A 726 7.82 -21.83 14.60
N ARG A 727 6.72 -21.87 13.84
CA ARG A 727 6.72 -22.33 12.43
C ARG A 727 6.13 -21.24 11.52
N ASP A 728 6.99 -20.60 10.74
CA ASP A 728 6.57 -19.73 9.63
C ASP A 728 6.10 -20.57 8.45
N GLY A 729 5.00 -20.16 7.78
CA GLY A 729 4.59 -20.70 6.48
C GLY A 729 3.30 -21.53 6.39
N ALA A 730 2.46 -21.60 7.43
CA ALA A 730 1.13 -22.24 7.30
C ALA A 730 0.08 -21.26 6.77
N ALA A 731 -0.78 -21.69 5.84
CA ALA A 731 -1.95 -20.92 5.41
C ALA A 731 -2.81 -20.54 6.64
N GLN A 732 -2.93 -19.25 6.90
CA GLN A 732 -3.63 -18.74 8.08
C GLN A 732 -5.12 -18.61 7.77
N HIS A 733 -5.97 -19.38 8.46
CA HIS A 733 -7.39 -19.08 8.51
C HIS A 733 -7.60 -17.91 9.47
N THR A 734 -8.19 -16.81 8.99
CA THR A 734 -8.53 -15.69 9.87
C THR A 734 -9.80 -16.01 10.62
N VAL A 735 -9.73 -16.05 11.96
CA VAL A 735 -10.89 -16.26 12.81
C VAL A 735 -11.22 -15.00 13.59
N LEU A 736 -12.51 -14.67 13.64
CA LEU A 736 -13.07 -13.62 14.45
C LEU A 736 -14.09 -14.23 15.40
N ILE A 737 -13.87 -14.10 16.71
CA ILE A 737 -14.79 -14.58 17.74
C ILE A 737 -15.31 -13.38 18.53
N ARG A 738 -16.63 -13.27 18.64
CA ARG A 738 -17.30 -12.26 19.44
C ARG A 738 -18.24 -12.94 20.43
N GLN A 739 -18.09 -12.64 21.71
CA GLN A 739 -18.99 -13.10 22.77
C GLN A 739 -19.73 -11.89 23.35
N THR A 740 -21.06 -11.99 23.45
CA THR A 740 -21.90 -10.99 24.12
C THR A 740 -22.70 -11.66 25.23
N PRO A 741 -22.55 -11.27 26.50
CA PRO A 741 -23.45 -11.71 27.55
C PRO A 741 -24.84 -11.11 27.31
N LEU A 742 -25.86 -11.93 27.54
CA LEU A 742 -27.27 -11.59 27.36
C LEU A 742 -27.95 -11.64 28.73
N HIS A 743 -28.48 -10.50 29.17
CA HIS A 743 -29.25 -10.42 30.40
C HIS A 743 -30.73 -10.54 30.05
N THR A 744 -31.43 -11.50 30.65
CA THR A 744 -32.87 -11.65 30.46
C THR A 744 -33.59 -10.42 30.99
N VAL A 745 -34.43 -9.84 30.14
CA VAL A 745 -35.22 -8.65 30.40
C VAL A 745 -36.68 -9.04 30.65
N ALA A 746 -37.23 -9.93 29.83
CA ALA A 746 -38.60 -10.41 29.94
C ALA A 746 -38.76 -11.81 29.35
N GLU A 747 -39.75 -12.55 29.82
CA GLU A 747 -40.25 -13.78 29.19
C GLU A 747 -41.73 -13.58 28.87
N ILE A 748 -42.08 -13.71 27.60
CA ILE A 748 -43.39 -13.34 27.07
C ILE A 748 -44.04 -14.59 26.48
N ALA A 749 -45.08 -15.08 27.14
CA ALA A 749 -45.89 -16.18 26.60
C ALA A 749 -46.66 -15.71 25.36
N LEU A 750 -46.60 -16.49 24.30
CA LEU A 750 -47.34 -16.27 23.07
C LEU A 750 -48.66 -17.04 23.11
N GLY A 751 -49.74 -16.39 22.67
CA GLY A 751 -51.05 -17.06 22.57
C GLY A 751 -51.09 -18.19 21.53
N ARG A 752 -50.10 -18.27 20.63
CA ARG A 752 -49.92 -19.30 19.60
C ARG A 752 -48.44 -19.53 19.34
N ALA A 753 -48.09 -20.73 18.87
CA ALA A 753 -46.71 -21.06 18.51
C ALA A 753 -46.22 -20.23 17.32
N ALA A 754 -45.10 -19.56 17.48
CA ALA A 754 -44.39 -18.84 16.42
C ALA A 754 -43.18 -19.65 15.92
N GLU A 755 -42.93 -19.53 14.62
CA GLU A 755 -41.76 -20.10 13.96
C GLU A 755 -40.58 -19.14 13.97
N THR A 756 -40.83 -17.81 13.92
CA THR A 756 -39.81 -16.75 13.95
C THR A 756 -40.24 -15.58 14.83
N VAL A 757 -39.28 -14.81 15.35
CA VAL A 757 -39.51 -13.54 16.05
C VAL A 757 -38.44 -12.51 15.66
N VAL A 758 -38.87 -11.26 15.44
CA VAL A 758 -38.03 -10.13 15.05
C VAL A 758 -38.35 -8.94 15.95
N PRO A 759 -37.43 -8.51 16.84
CA PRO A 759 -37.56 -7.23 17.49
C PRO A 759 -37.31 -6.09 16.48
N GLN A 760 -38.06 -5.01 16.62
CA GLN A 760 -37.89 -3.76 15.89
C GLN A 760 -37.94 -2.61 16.91
N ARG A 761 -37.09 -1.60 16.73
CA ARG A 761 -37.08 -0.42 17.59
C ARG A 761 -37.28 0.81 16.73
N ASP A 762 -38.37 1.53 17.02
CA ASP A 762 -38.53 2.92 16.62
C ASP A 762 -38.05 3.81 17.79
N ARG A 763 -37.73 5.08 17.54
CA ARG A 763 -37.13 6.06 18.47
C ARG A 763 -37.73 6.01 19.88
N GLU A 764 -39.01 5.69 20.01
CA GLU A 764 -39.75 5.64 21.28
C GLU A 764 -40.35 4.26 21.64
N ARG A 765 -40.22 3.23 20.80
CA ARG A 765 -40.93 1.94 20.99
C ARG A 765 -40.10 0.74 20.62
N LEU A 766 -40.18 -0.33 21.41
CA LEU A 766 -39.66 -1.66 21.06
C LEU A 766 -40.86 -2.55 20.72
N SER A 767 -40.89 -3.15 19.53
CA SER A 767 -41.94 -4.06 19.09
C SER A 767 -41.33 -5.44 18.77
N LEU A 768 -42.01 -6.53 19.10
CA LEU A 768 -41.67 -7.88 18.66
C LEU A 768 -42.67 -8.35 17.61
N PHE A 769 -42.19 -8.68 16.43
CA PHE A 769 -42.98 -9.27 15.36
C PHE A 769 -42.77 -10.78 15.36
N THR A 770 -43.84 -11.56 15.45
CA THR A 770 -43.79 -13.02 15.38
C THR A 770 -44.45 -13.51 14.11
N ARG A 771 -44.00 -14.65 13.58
CA ARG A 771 -44.65 -15.33 12.44
C ARG A 771 -44.79 -16.80 12.79
N GLY A 772 -45.99 -17.33 12.68
CA GLY A 772 -46.30 -18.76 12.83
C GLY A 772 -47.12 -19.28 11.65
N PRO A 773 -47.56 -20.55 11.69
CA PRO A 773 -48.36 -21.16 10.63
C PRO A 773 -49.68 -20.43 10.37
N ASP A 774 -50.24 -19.79 11.42
CA ASP A 774 -51.52 -19.09 11.36
C ASP A 774 -51.42 -17.60 11.00
N GLY A 775 -50.21 -17.09 10.69
CA GLY A 775 -49.99 -15.69 10.31
C GLY A 775 -48.99 -14.92 11.18
N PHE A 776 -49.11 -13.59 11.16
CA PHE A 776 -48.21 -12.66 11.86
C PHE A 776 -48.81 -12.15 13.17
N GLY A 777 -47.95 -11.88 14.15
CA GLY A 777 -48.30 -11.21 15.40
C GLY A 777 -47.35 -10.05 15.70
N ARG A 778 -47.81 -9.08 16.49
CA ARG A 778 -47.02 -7.95 16.97
C ARG A 778 -47.25 -7.75 18.48
N ILE A 779 -46.17 -7.49 19.21
CA ILE A 779 -46.15 -7.23 20.65
C ILE A 779 -45.40 -5.92 20.87
N ASP A 780 -46.07 -4.89 21.39
CA ASP A 780 -45.40 -3.62 21.72
C ASP A 780 -44.93 -3.63 23.19
N LEU A 781 -43.70 -3.16 23.40
CA LEU A 781 -42.99 -3.12 24.68
C LEU A 781 -42.59 -1.67 25.00
N ASP A 782 -42.73 -1.28 26.26
CA ASP A 782 -42.16 -0.03 26.78
C ASP A 782 -40.63 -0.18 26.87
N PRO A 783 -39.84 0.66 26.18
CA PRO A 783 -38.40 0.57 26.21
C PRO A 783 -37.77 0.96 27.57
N LEU A 784 -38.49 1.65 28.46
CA LEU A 784 -38.01 2.06 29.79
C LEU A 784 -38.28 1.02 30.88
N ASP A 785 -39.34 0.22 30.73
CA ASP A 785 -39.66 -0.88 31.64
C ASP A 785 -40.28 -2.08 30.87
N PRO A 786 -39.46 -2.78 30.07
CA PRO A 786 -39.92 -3.92 29.26
C PRO A 786 -40.48 -5.09 30.09
N GLY A 787 -40.27 -5.11 31.42
CA GLY A 787 -40.80 -6.11 32.34
C GLY A 787 -42.20 -5.81 32.88
N ARG A 788 -42.75 -4.60 32.68
CA ARG A 788 -44.02 -4.16 33.30
C ARG A 788 -45.31 -4.34 32.48
N HIS A 789 -45.27 -4.98 31.31
CA HIS A 789 -46.47 -5.05 30.47
C HIS A 789 -47.48 -6.13 30.88
N PRO A 790 -48.78 -5.79 30.95
CA PRO A 790 -49.85 -6.75 31.14
C PRO A 790 -50.04 -7.60 29.87
N VAL A 791 -50.25 -8.89 30.09
CA VAL A 791 -50.69 -9.89 29.11
C VAL A 791 -51.96 -9.37 28.41
N GLY A 792 -51.82 -8.80 27.21
CA GLY A 792 -52.93 -8.15 26.51
C GLY A 792 -52.55 -7.65 25.11
N THR A 793 -52.07 -8.55 24.26
CA THR A 793 -51.77 -8.27 22.83
C THR A 793 -53.04 -8.00 22.02
N ARG A 794 -53.14 -6.82 21.40
CA ARG A 794 -54.01 -6.63 20.22
C ARG A 794 -53.21 -7.08 18.99
N VAL A 795 -53.54 -8.26 18.47
CA VAL A 795 -53.00 -8.75 17.19
C VAL A 795 -53.73 -7.98 16.08
N GLU A 796 -53.08 -6.99 15.48
CA GLU A 796 -53.55 -6.41 14.22
C GLU A 796 -53.15 -7.34 13.06
N PRO A 797 -54.09 -7.87 12.25
CA PRO A 797 -53.78 -8.89 11.25
C PRO A 797 -52.94 -8.43 10.04
N ASP A 798 -52.70 -7.13 9.83
CA ASP A 798 -52.40 -6.62 8.47
C ASP A 798 -51.05 -5.90 8.26
N ALA A 799 -50.11 -5.94 9.21
CA ALA A 799 -48.79 -5.33 9.01
C ALA A 799 -47.71 -6.39 8.75
N ALA A 800 -47.66 -6.95 7.53
CA ALA A 800 -46.46 -7.66 7.08
C ALA A 800 -45.31 -6.65 7.00
N PRO A 801 -44.20 -6.81 7.74
CA PRO A 801 -43.05 -5.92 7.59
C PRO A 801 -42.50 -6.06 6.17
N GLY A 802 -42.35 -4.94 5.45
CA GLY A 802 -41.76 -4.87 4.11
C GLY A 802 -40.26 -5.21 4.04
N GLY A 803 -39.71 -5.88 5.05
CA GLY A 803 -38.32 -6.32 5.11
C GLY A 803 -38.18 -7.74 4.57
N GLN A 804 -37.52 -7.89 3.42
CA GLN A 804 -36.95 -9.17 3.00
C GLN A 804 -36.10 -9.75 4.14
N LEU A 805 -36.42 -10.97 4.59
CA LEU A 805 -35.50 -11.77 5.40
C LEU A 805 -34.18 -11.93 4.65
N PRO A 806 -33.02 -11.91 5.33
CA PRO A 806 -31.73 -11.95 4.67
C PRO A 806 -31.55 -13.28 3.93
N GLY A 807 -31.37 -13.19 2.60
CA GLY A 807 -30.98 -14.30 1.72
C GLY A 807 -32.15 -14.92 0.97
N ALA A 808 -32.39 -14.47 -0.27
CA ALA A 808 -33.19 -15.22 -1.23
C ALA A 808 -32.51 -16.59 -1.47
N GLY A 809 -33.02 -17.64 -0.81
CA GLY A 809 -32.52 -19.00 -0.96
C GLY A 809 -32.04 -19.72 0.30
N MET A 810 -32.24 -19.25 1.54
CA MET A 810 -31.98 -20.07 2.73
C MET A 810 -33.28 -20.49 3.43
N ARG A 811 -33.38 -21.79 3.75
CA ARG A 811 -34.51 -22.43 4.44
C ARG A 811 -34.02 -23.07 5.73
N VAL A 812 -34.74 -22.84 6.81
CA VAL A 812 -34.47 -23.42 8.12
C VAL A 812 -35.45 -24.56 8.36
N THR A 813 -34.96 -25.74 8.73
CA THR A 813 -35.80 -26.91 9.02
C THR A 813 -35.43 -27.56 10.35
N ARG A 814 -36.43 -28.03 11.10
CA ARG A 814 -36.20 -28.84 12.31
C ARG A 814 -35.97 -30.29 11.89
N ALA A 815 -34.88 -30.88 12.35
CA ALA A 815 -34.57 -32.29 12.14
C ALA A 815 -34.26 -32.98 13.47
N SER A 816 -34.16 -34.31 13.43
CA SER A 816 -33.63 -35.12 14.52
C SER A 816 -32.30 -35.71 14.08
N HIS A 817 -31.26 -35.49 14.88
CA HIS A 817 -29.94 -36.09 14.66
C HIS A 817 -29.54 -36.82 15.95
N GLU A 818 -29.25 -38.11 15.84
CA GLU A 818 -28.93 -38.99 16.97
C GLU A 818 -29.96 -38.93 18.13
N GLY A 819 -31.25 -38.80 17.78
CA GLY A 819 -32.35 -38.75 18.75
C GLY A 819 -32.51 -37.40 19.47
N ARG A 820 -31.77 -36.36 19.05
CA ARG A 820 -31.88 -35.00 19.59
C ARG A 820 -32.40 -34.03 18.52
N ALA A 821 -33.20 -33.05 18.95
CA ALA A 821 -33.65 -31.99 18.06
C ALA A 821 -32.46 -31.12 17.64
N VAL A 822 -32.28 -30.95 16.34
CA VAL A 822 -31.30 -30.02 15.75
C VAL A 822 -32.00 -29.11 14.76
N THR A 823 -31.41 -27.94 14.52
CA THR A 823 -31.85 -27.05 13.46
C THR A 823 -30.89 -27.17 12.28
N GLU A 824 -31.44 -27.43 11.10
CA GLU A 824 -30.71 -27.51 9.84
C GLU A 824 -30.98 -26.26 9.02
N ILE A 825 -29.93 -25.74 8.37
CA ILE A 825 -30.05 -24.64 7.41
C ILE A 825 -29.69 -25.19 6.06
N VAL A 826 -30.59 -24.96 5.13
CA VAL A 826 -30.52 -25.46 3.78
C VAL A 826 -30.50 -24.27 2.83
N GLU A 827 -29.45 -24.15 2.04
CA GLU A 827 -29.38 -23.20 0.94
C GLU A 827 -30.00 -23.82 -0.32
N THR A 828 -31.05 -23.20 -0.85
CA THR A 828 -31.65 -23.44 -2.15
C THR A 828 -30.93 -22.61 -3.21
N GLY A 829 -30.08 -23.26 -4.00
CA GLY A 829 -29.38 -22.60 -5.10
C GLY A 829 -30.32 -22.19 -6.25
N LEU A 830 -29.80 -21.38 -7.19
CA LEU A 830 -30.54 -20.88 -8.36
C LEU A 830 -31.20 -21.97 -9.23
N ALA A 831 -30.71 -23.21 -9.15
CA ALA A 831 -31.26 -24.38 -9.85
C ALA A 831 -32.28 -25.19 -9.01
N GLY A 832 -32.73 -24.67 -7.86
CA GLY A 832 -33.65 -25.36 -6.94
C GLY A 832 -33.02 -26.52 -6.15
N ARG A 833 -31.71 -26.73 -6.24
CA ARG A 833 -31.00 -27.75 -5.45
C ARG A 833 -30.79 -27.26 -4.04
N GLU A 834 -31.18 -28.09 -3.08
CA GLU A 834 -30.99 -27.87 -1.65
C GLU A 834 -29.61 -28.38 -1.20
N ARG A 835 -28.85 -27.53 -0.50
CA ARG A 835 -27.55 -27.85 0.10
C ARG A 835 -27.62 -27.55 1.60
N LEU A 836 -27.31 -28.53 2.46
CA LEU A 836 -27.16 -28.30 3.89
C LEU A 836 -25.91 -27.42 4.15
N VAL A 837 -26.11 -26.23 4.71
CA VAL A 837 -25.03 -25.27 5.04
C VAL A 837 -24.67 -25.25 6.54
N GLY A 838 -25.55 -25.79 7.39
CA GLY A 838 -25.19 -26.02 8.79
C GLY A 838 -26.21 -26.80 9.59
N ARG A 839 -25.75 -27.35 10.73
CA ARG A 839 -26.54 -28.01 11.76
C ARG A 839 -26.23 -27.39 13.11
N TYR A 840 -27.26 -27.08 13.87
CA TYR A 840 -27.12 -26.38 15.14
C TYR A 840 -27.91 -27.09 16.22
N ARG A 841 -27.22 -27.43 17.32
CA ARG A 841 -27.86 -27.98 18.52
C ARG A 841 -28.34 -26.86 19.44
N ALA A 842 -27.57 -25.77 19.53
CA ALA A 842 -28.08 -24.50 20.05
C ALA A 842 -28.88 -23.78 18.96
N ARG A 843 -29.85 -22.94 19.31
CA ARG A 843 -30.62 -22.20 18.29
C ARG A 843 -29.74 -21.13 17.66
N PRO A 844 -29.54 -21.11 16.33
CA PRO A 844 -28.81 -20.05 15.68
C PRO A 844 -29.63 -18.76 15.63
N TRP A 845 -28.94 -17.64 15.50
CA TRP A 845 -29.59 -16.33 15.62
C TRP A 845 -30.68 -16.05 14.58
N TYR A 846 -30.49 -16.47 13.33
CA TYR A 846 -31.42 -16.16 12.23
C TYR A 846 -32.73 -16.96 12.28
N ASP A 847 -32.80 -18.05 13.06
CA ASP A 847 -34.01 -18.88 13.10
C ASP A 847 -35.15 -18.21 13.83
N ARG A 848 -34.85 -17.50 14.94
CA ARG A 848 -35.86 -17.05 15.91
C ARG A 848 -35.41 -15.84 16.71
N GLY A 849 -34.51 -15.03 16.18
CA GLY A 849 -34.08 -13.81 16.83
C GLY A 849 -33.74 -12.73 15.83
N GLY A 850 -34.01 -11.49 16.22
CA GLY A 850 -33.46 -10.34 15.53
C GLY A 850 -32.85 -9.38 16.53
N VAL A 851 -32.30 -8.29 16.00
CA VAL A 851 -31.63 -7.27 16.79
C VAL A 851 -32.31 -5.94 16.51
N ALA A 852 -32.71 -5.25 17.57
CA ALA A 852 -33.19 -3.89 17.48
C ALA A 852 -32.47 -3.03 18.52
N GLY A 853 -31.43 -2.33 18.06
CA GLY A 853 -30.51 -1.60 18.94
C GLY A 853 -29.78 -2.54 19.91
N GLY A 854 -30.07 -2.42 21.21
CA GLY A 854 -29.44 -3.20 22.29
C GLY A 854 -30.22 -4.44 22.74
N PHE A 855 -31.33 -4.78 22.09
CA PHE A 855 -32.21 -5.88 22.49
C PHE A 855 -32.10 -7.08 21.55
N PHE A 856 -32.25 -8.28 22.12
CA PHE A 856 -32.34 -9.56 21.44
C PHE A 856 -33.63 -10.26 21.86
N ALA A 857 -34.32 -10.91 20.92
CA ALA A 857 -35.45 -11.78 21.25
C ALA A 857 -35.11 -13.23 20.83
N GLN A 858 -35.54 -14.20 21.62
CA GLN A 858 -35.39 -15.62 21.31
C GLN A 858 -36.68 -16.36 21.66
N LEU A 859 -37.17 -17.21 20.75
CA LEU A 859 -38.26 -18.14 21.08
C LEU A 859 -37.74 -19.41 21.77
N ASP A 860 -38.54 -19.97 22.67
CA ASP A 860 -38.34 -21.30 23.23
C ASP A 860 -38.48 -22.40 22.15
N GLU A 861 -38.23 -23.66 22.55
CA GLU A 861 -38.26 -24.78 21.62
C GLU A 861 -39.64 -25.04 21.01
N ALA A 862 -40.70 -24.79 21.78
CA ALA A 862 -42.08 -24.96 21.36
C ALA A 862 -42.58 -23.77 20.50
N GLY A 863 -41.84 -22.66 20.46
CA GLY A 863 -42.28 -21.43 19.81
C GLY A 863 -43.38 -20.71 20.60
N THR A 864 -43.60 -21.08 21.86
CA THR A 864 -44.70 -20.60 22.69
C THR A 864 -44.28 -19.49 23.65
N THR A 865 -42.99 -19.25 23.83
CA THR A 865 -42.47 -18.20 24.72
C THR A 865 -41.36 -17.44 24.02
N VAL A 866 -41.36 -16.10 24.11
CA VAL A 866 -40.25 -15.24 23.70
C VAL A 866 -39.48 -14.75 24.92
N THR A 867 -38.20 -15.08 25.03
CA THR A 867 -37.27 -14.45 25.97
C THR A 867 -36.63 -13.24 25.31
N LEU A 868 -36.81 -12.06 25.91
CA LEU A 868 -36.15 -10.83 25.54
C LEU A 868 -34.88 -10.68 26.38
N TYR A 869 -33.77 -10.33 25.74
CA TYR A 869 -32.50 -10.03 26.37
C TYR A 869 -32.03 -8.61 26.05
N VAL A 870 -31.21 -8.05 26.94
CA VAL A 870 -30.39 -6.87 26.68
C VAL A 870 -28.92 -7.26 26.59
N ARG A 871 -28.20 -6.62 25.68
CA ARG A 871 -26.77 -6.83 25.47
C ARG A 871 -25.97 -6.28 26.63
N GLY A 872 -25.17 -7.12 27.26
CA GLY A 872 -24.04 -6.67 28.06
C GLY A 872 -22.82 -6.35 27.18
N ALA A 873 -21.70 -6.02 27.83
CA ALA A 873 -20.47 -5.65 27.15
C ALA A 873 -19.96 -6.79 26.23
N THR A 874 -19.83 -6.48 24.95
CA THR A 874 -19.28 -7.41 23.95
C THR A 874 -17.77 -7.55 24.11
N ARG A 875 -17.26 -8.77 23.95
CA ARG A 875 -15.82 -9.04 23.78
C ARG A 875 -15.56 -9.57 22.37
N THR A 876 -14.50 -9.07 21.72
CA THR A 876 -14.07 -9.50 20.38
C THR A 876 -12.62 -9.95 20.44
N VAL A 877 -12.30 -11.06 19.79
CA VAL A 877 -10.94 -11.62 19.67
C VAL A 877 -10.72 -12.05 18.23
N MET A 878 -9.52 -11.83 17.71
CA MET A 878 -9.08 -12.32 16.40
C MET A 878 -7.94 -13.33 16.59
N PRO A 879 -8.23 -14.62 16.87
CA PRO A 879 -7.19 -15.63 16.96
C PRO A 879 -6.73 -16.07 15.56
N ASP A 880 -5.41 -16.27 15.40
CA ASP A 880 -4.87 -16.95 14.24
C ASP A 880 -5.01 -18.48 14.42
N ILE A 881 -5.54 -19.18 13.41
CA ILE A 881 -5.60 -20.65 13.39
C ILE A 881 -4.77 -21.19 12.22
N GLY A 882 -3.88 -22.16 12.48
CA GLY A 882 -3.21 -22.91 11.41
C GLY A 882 -2.37 -24.10 11.88
N ALA A 883 -2.84 -25.33 11.59
CA ALA A 883 -2.12 -26.35 10.83
C ALA A 883 -3.09 -27.52 10.52
N ARG A 884 -3.42 -27.75 9.23
CA ARG A 884 -3.86 -29.06 8.75
C ARG A 884 -2.69 -30.04 8.93
N ARG A 885 -2.96 -31.27 9.38
CA ARG A 885 -1.99 -32.37 9.24
C ARG A 885 -1.82 -32.71 7.76
N PRO A 886 -0.61 -33.11 7.30
CA PRO A 886 -0.46 -33.83 6.05
C PRO A 886 -1.20 -35.18 6.10
#